data_AF-A0A965CJA6-F1
#
_entry.id   AF-A0A965CJA6-F1
#
_cell.length_a   1.000
_cell.length_b   1.000
_cell.length_c   1.000
_cell.angle_alpha   90.00
_cell.angle_beta   90.00
_cell.angle_gamma   90.00
#
_symmetry.space_group_name_H-M   'P 1'
#
loop_
_entity.id
_entity.type
_entity.pdbx_description
1 polymer ?
#
loop_
_entity_poly.entity_id
_entity_poly.type
_entity_poly.pdbx_seq_one_letter_code
_entity_poly.pdbx_strand_id
1 'polypeptide(L)'
;MTSVPLRRPQSRFPEAVVRLVAAGALVLLAACSGGSSGNADLARTPAASNLVPAEQGFSFANFSAKKTTEEFDADDLVAMFGATPEVCSGGKEPCVPTPEAAAFARMVNQARASGHCEGLVALAASRFIEKVSPKTGELTKDVEVTHAILRAFATQFLPESQDETKQWAKKSVPEVLAALQSSLAEDRPEYTLNLYTDKGGHAVLPTAIEFPDNDTAVVKLYDSNWPGQERFATFDLKTNEWSFSFSGKDPANDPRVWTGGKGDIDLTSLTSRTKSSCPFCGDGTAVRNTLLVIRSVDQKIEIVTDDGIVSPASPSAGETTLRPLAGPGAEPAEGQPRDYVVSIPAGNTSTKVNSKTEARIVAITPKAIAEATTPAGGSTQPVSIDPFGISVADPLVTLTLAAGDFVLTSAGENNVLTVTESGVSATLDGANGAPVTVETSAEQPAIEVAGAGTDLLPGDAAYVVKALSTNGDLFVTTFALDGSTSTEQVEGTLASTSTSPELSDPLAATDEVPGLPPEAERATTTEPTATTTTVVTATTAAGDSQTDTGNATTRTTVKPRTTTTTTPKTASRTSVTIDMNLDEWGFGPADPASSGFSATLEISAGTSDSCSSAACLEGMFVEGVSSGTDPATGRSVTTTATFTMRSVVSPFSARCGTNGSWQSATATGGTYGLTCTISSVTRDETIYLRA
;
A
#
# COMPACT_ATOMS: atom_id res chain seq x y z
N MET A 1 22.89 54.15 42.69
CA MET A 1 24.15 54.70 42.13
C MET A 1 24.03 54.58 40.61
N THR A 2 23.64 55.68 39.93
CA THR A 2 24.48 56.49 39.00
C THR A 2 24.87 55.74 37.71
N SER A 3 24.80 56.22 36.47
CA SER A 3 24.20 57.38 35.77
C SER A 3 24.77 57.36 34.33
N VAL A 4 23.93 57.15 33.31
CA VAL A 4 23.88 57.77 31.94
C VAL A 4 25.17 57.73 31.01
N PRO A 5 25.16 58.18 29.71
CA PRO A 5 25.08 57.37 28.48
C PRO A 5 26.13 57.73 27.36
N LEU A 6 25.88 57.34 26.08
CA LEU A 6 26.36 57.87 24.74
C LEU A 6 26.96 56.73 23.86
N ARG A 7 26.74 56.55 22.53
CA ARG A 7 26.33 57.40 21.38
C ARG A 7 25.89 56.50 20.17
N ARG A 8 24.96 56.97 19.33
CA ARG A 8 24.63 56.49 17.96
C ARG A 8 25.57 57.12 16.89
N PRO A 9 25.66 56.62 15.63
CA PRO A 9 24.79 57.10 14.50
C PRO A 9 24.42 56.02 13.44
N GLN A 10 23.16 55.91 13.00
CA GLN A 10 22.53 56.45 11.77
C GLN A 10 22.78 55.70 10.43
N SER A 11 21.71 55.08 9.90
CA SER A 11 21.15 55.28 8.54
C SER A 11 19.66 54.90 8.61
N ARG A 12 18.68 55.82 8.51
CA ARG A 12 18.13 56.62 7.38
C ARG A 12 17.09 55.88 6.50
N PHE A 13 15.80 56.15 6.84
CA PHE A 13 14.57 56.27 5.99
C PHE A 13 13.87 55.02 5.42
N PRO A 14 12.53 55.05 5.18
CA PRO A 14 11.44 55.33 6.14
C PRO A 14 10.25 54.33 6.07
N GLU A 15 9.40 54.38 7.11
CA GLU A 15 8.09 53.73 7.23
C GLU A 15 6.97 54.39 6.38
N ALA A 16 6.02 53.56 5.92
CA ALA A 16 4.58 53.84 5.75
C ALA A 16 3.90 52.46 5.60
N VAL A 17 3.37 51.80 6.64
CA VAL A 17 2.06 51.96 7.31
C VAL A 17 0.91 52.37 6.37
N VAL A 18 -0.09 51.49 6.21
CA VAL A 18 -1.52 51.68 6.56
C VAL A 18 -2.44 50.82 5.66
N ARG A 19 -3.04 49.81 6.31
CA ARG A 19 -4.45 49.36 6.29
C ARG A 19 -5.15 49.10 4.94
N LEU A 20 -5.75 47.91 4.85
CA LEU A 20 -7.21 47.84 4.71
C LEU A 20 -7.77 46.84 5.74
N VAL A 21 -8.66 47.38 6.59
CA VAL A 21 -9.46 46.67 7.59
C VAL A 21 -10.72 46.15 6.91
N ALA A 22 -11.17 44.99 7.36
CA ALA A 22 -12.41 44.32 7.00
C ALA A 22 -13.66 45.22 7.01
N ALA A 23 -14.56 44.98 6.06
CA ALA A 23 -16.00 45.23 6.21
C ALA A 23 -16.77 44.31 5.25
N GLY A 24 -17.33 43.24 5.80
CA GLY A 24 -18.21 42.31 5.12
C GLY A 24 -18.96 41.47 6.13
N ALA A 25 -19.92 42.10 6.81
CA ALA A 25 -20.94 41.40 7.60
C ALA A 25 -21.97 40.74 6.68
N LEU A 26 -22.75 39.79 7.24
CA LEU A 26 -23.90 39.02 6.69
C LEU A 26 -23.52 37.69 5.99
N VAL A 27 -24.08 36.51 6.29
CA VAL A 27 -25.18 36.04 7.17
C VAL A 27 -24.81 34.63 7.65
N LEU A 28 -24.87 34.38 8.96
CA LEU A 28 -24.97 33.03 9.54
C LEU A 28 -26.41 32.55 9.37
N LEU A 29 -26.63 31.57 8.48
CA LEU A 29 -27.81 30.72 8.53
C LEU A 29 -27.42 29.42 9.22
N ALA A 30 -27.90 29.28 10.45
CA ALA A 30 -27.96 28.01 11.15
C ALA A 30 -28.85 27.03 10.39
N ALA A 31 -28.38 25.80 10.23
CA ALA A 31 -29.24 24.64 10.03
C ALA A 31 -28.66 23.46 10.83
N CYS A 32 -29.14 23.32 12.06
CA CYS A 32 -29.25 22.02 12.69
C CYS A 32 -30.44 21.30 12.06
N SER A 33 -30.17 20.24 11.29
CA SER A 33 -31.07 19.14 10.95
C SER A 33 -30.15 18.01 10.47
N GLY A 34 -29.98 16.91 11.19
CA GLY A 34 -31.05 15.95 11.43
C GLY A 34 -31.27 15.12 10.17
N GLY A 35 -30.50 14.04 10.01
CA GLY A 35 -30.78 12.89 9.14
C GLY A 35 -31.08 13.15 7.66
N SER A 36 -30.09 12.98 6.80
CA SER A 36 -30.26 12.31 5.51
C SER A 36 -28.89 11.85 5.01
N SER A 37 -28.79 10.58 4.61
CA SER A 37 -27.80 10.11 3.67
C SER A 37 -27.84 11.02 2.43
N GLY A 38 -26.88 11.93 2.31
CA GLY A 38 -26.76 12.80 1.16
C GLY A 38 -26.21 11.98 0.00
N ASN A 39 -27.06 11.64 -0.98
CA ASN A 39 -26.57 11.32 -2.31
C ASN A 39 -25.75 12.52 -2.78
N ALA A 40 -24.45 12.34 -3.03
CA ALA A 40 -23.72 13.29 -3.84
C ALA A 40 -24.37 13.30 -5.22
N ASP A 41 -25.03 14.39 -5.59
CA ASP A 41 -25.71 14.49 -6.88
C ASP A 41 -24.64 14.71 -7.96
N LEU A 42 -24.51 13.77 -8.89
CA LEU A 42 -23.54 13.85 -9.99
C LEU A 42 -23.89 15.07 -10.86
N ALA A 43 -23.02 16.08 -10.92
CA ALA A 43 -23.33 17.36 -11.57
C ALA A 43 -23.46 17.27 -13.11
N ARG A 44 -23.03 16.14 -13.70
CA ARG A 44 -23.05 15.86 -15.16
C ARG A 44 -22.39 16.94 -16.04
N THR A 45 -21.42 17.67 -15.50
CA THR A 45 -20.56 18.60 -16.24
C THR A 45 -19.19 17.97 -16.51
N PRO A 46 -18.58 18.17 -17.69
CA PRO A 46 -17.23 17.68 -17.92
C PRO A 46 -16.23 18.23 -16.90
N ALA A 47 -15.29 17.40 -16.48
CA ALA A 47 -14.16 17.77 -15.62
C ALA A 47 -12.91 17.04 -16.08
N ALA A 48 -11.74 17.67 -16.01
CA ALA A 48 -10.48 17.09 -16.43
C ALA A 48 -9.33 17.63 -15.59
N SER A 49 -8.37 16.76 -15.27
CA SER A 49 -7.08 17.19 -14.77
C SER A 49 -6.15 17.56 -15.92
N ASN A 50 -5.02 18.19 -15.59
CA ASN A 50 -3.93 18.48 -16.50
C ASN A 50 -2.99 17.26 -16.69
N LEU A 51 -3.37 16.07 -16.20
CA LEU A 51 -2.61 14.85 -16.39
C LEU A 51 -2.76 14.38 -17.84
N VAL A 52 -1.69 14.54 -18.63
CA VAL A 52 -1.61 14.04 -19.99
C VAL A 52 -0.99 12.65 -19.98
N PRO A 53 -1.74 11.56 -20.29
CA PRO A 53 -1.23 10.18 -20.19
C PRO A 53 0.09 9.92 -20.93
N ALA A 54 0.28 10.52 -22.10
CA ALA A 54 1.50 10.36 -22.89
C ALA A 54 2.76 10.98 -22.24
N GLU A 55 2.59 11.96 -21.35
CA GLU A 55 3.70 12.64 -20.67
C GLU A 55 3.83 12.22 -19.20
N GLN A 56 2.71 11.95 -18.53
CA GLN A 56 2.61 11.73 -17.08
C GLN A 56 2.19 10.31 -16.70
N GLY A 57 1.85 9.47 -17.66
CA GLY A 57 1.83 8.01 -17.51
C GLY A 57 3.18 7.40 -17.87
N PHE A 58 3.45 6.17 -17.44
CA PHE A 58 4.66 5.46 -17.87
C PHE A 58 4.61 5.18 -19.38
N SER A 59 5.77 5.27 -20.04
CA SER A 59 5.91 5.03 -21.48
C SER A 59 6.05 3.55 -21.84
N PHE A 60 6.26 2.68 -20.85
CA PHE A 60 6.29 1.23 -21.00
C PHE A 60 5.01 0.60 -20.44
N ALA A 61 4.63 -0.55 -21.01
CA ALA A 61 3.40 -1.20 -20.63
C ALA A 61 3.56 -2.00 -19.33
N ASN A 62 2.45 -2.16 -18.62
CA ASN A 62 2.29 -3.10 -17.51
C ASN A 62 2.82 -4.48 -17.92
N PHE A 63 3.57 -5.11 -17.02
CA PHE A 63 4.41 -6.26 -17.33
C PHE A 63 4.27 -7.33 -16.24
N SER A 64 4.43 -8.59 -16.66
CA SER A 64 4.49 -9.74 -15.74
C SER A 64 5.77 -9.68 -14.90
N ALA A 65 5.75 -10.24 -13.68
CA ALA A 65 6.96 -10.35 -12.87
C ALA A 65 8.10 -11.10 -13.57
N LYS A 66 7.83 -11.99 -14.54
CA LYS A 66 8.86 -12.62 -15.40
C LYS A 66 9.67 -11.64 -16.26
N LYS A 67 9.19 -10.41 -16.45
CA LYS A 67 9.87 -9.38 -17.25
C LYS A 67 10.84 -8.51 -16.42
N THR A 68 11.03 -8.83 -15.14
CA THR A 68 11.99 -8.17 -14.26
C THR A 68 12.66 -9.20 -13.34
N THR A 69 13.89 -8.90 -12.91
CA THR A 69 14.57 -9.65 -11.84
C THR A 69 14.31 -9.05 -10.47
N GLU A 70 13.77 -7.84 -10.40
CA GLU A 70 13.55 -7.13 -9.14
C GLU A 70 12.37 -7.73 -8.39
N GLU A 71 12.53 -7.84 -7.07
CA GLU A 71 11.52 -8.25 -6.10
C GLU A 71 11.31 -7.17 -5.05
N PHE A 72 10.14 -7.18 -4.42
CA PHE A 72 9.89 -6.35 -3.24
C PHE A 72 10.72 -6.92 -2.09
N ASP A 73 11.67 -6.14 -1.58
CA ASP A 73 12.74 -6.62 -0.71
C ASP A 73 12.87 -5.85 0.61
N ALA A 74 13.99 -6.06 1.31
CA ALA A 74 14.28 -5.41 2.58
C ALA A 74 14.38 -3.88 2.47
N ASP A 75 14.95 -3.35 1.38
CA ASP A 75 15.09 -1.92 1.18
C ASP A 75 13.71 -1.29 0.91
N ASP A 76 12.82 -2.00 0.22
CA ASP A 76 11.44 -1.57 0.04
C ASP A 76 10.63 -1.56 1.34
N LEU A 77 10.81 -2.59 2.19
CA LEU A 77 10.22 -2.64 3.53
C LEU A 77 10.67 -1.45 4.38
N VAL A 78 11.97 -1.15 4.40
CA VAL A 78 12.53 0.00 5.12
C VAL A 78 12.03 1.31 4.54
N ALA A 79 11.93 1.43 3.22
CA ALA A 79 11.43 2.65 2.57
C ALA A 79 9.95 2.92 2.90
N MET A 80 9.13 1.88 3.09
CA MET A 80 7.71 2.01 3.41
C MET A 80 7.45 2.18 4.91
N PHE A 81 8.14 1.41 5.75
CA PHE A 81 7.79 1.28 7.17
C PHE A 81 8.91 1.72 8.14
N GLY A 82 10.08 2.06 7.60
CA GLY A 82 11.26 2.43 8.37
C GLY A 82 12.05 1.22 8.89
N ALA A 83 13.29 1.46 9.31
CA ALA A 83 14.16 0.43 9.90
C ALA A 83 13.86 0.22 11.40
N THR A 84 12.61 -0.11 11.72
CA THR A 84 12.18 -0.38 13.10
C THR A 84 12.46 -1.84 13.49
N PRO A 85 12.43 -2.21 14.78
CA PRO A 85 12.59 -3.61 15.21
C PRO A 85 11.56 -4.57 14.63
N GLU A 86 10.37 -4.08 14.28
CA GLU A 86 9.30 -4.88 13.65
C GLU A 86 9.59 -5.18 12.18
N VAL A 87 10.38 -4.33 11.52
CA VAL A 87 10.75 -4.46 10.11
C VAL A 87 12.09 -5.15 9.96
N CYS A 88 13.10 -4.70 10.70
CA CYS A 88 14.47 -5.19 10.66
C CYS A 88 14.82 -5.88 11.97
N SER A 89 15.26 -7.12 11.90
CA SER A 89 15.70 -7.93 13.04
C SER A 89 16.69 -7.14 13.91
N GLY A 90 16.32 -6.88 15.16
CA GLY A 90 17.13 -6.10 16.11
C GLY A 90 17.23 -4.59 15.84
N GLY A 91 16.42 -4.05 14.91
CA GLY A 91 16.29 -2.62 14.61
C GLY A 91 17.54 -1.96 14.04
N LYS A 92 18.29 -2.67 13.17
CA LYS A 92 19.60 -2.25 12.66
C LYS A 92 19.70 -2.34 11.15
N GLU A 93 20.63 -1.54 10.61
CA GLU A 93 21.05 -1.57 9.21
C GLU A 93 22.43 -2.25 9.05
N PRO A 94 22.69 -3.01 7.97
CA PRO A 94 21.77 -3.35 6.88
C PRO A 94 20.59 -4.20 7.37
N CYS A 95 19.39 -3.87 6.89
CA CYS A 95 18.16 -4.54 7.32
C CYS A 95 18.15 -6.02 6.92
N VAL A 96 18.05 -6.89 7.92
CA VAL A 96 17.59 -8.27 7.73
C VAL A 96 16.13 -8.29 8.16
N PRO A 97 15.16 -8.49 7.24
CA PRO A 97 13.75 -8.44 7.59
C PRO A 97 13.42 -9.38 8.75
N THR A 98 12.54 -8.95 9.65
CA THR A 98 11.89 -9.90 10.58
C THR A 98 11.13 -10.94 9.76
N PRO A 99 10.91 -12.17 10.25
CA PRO A 99 10.16 -13.16 9.50
C PRO A 99 8.74 -12.72 9.12
N GLU A 100 8.08 -11.92 9.95
CA GLU A 100 6.75 -11.37 9.63
C GLU A 100 6.84 -10.32 8.51
N ALA A 101 7.84 -9.41 8.53
CA ALA A 101 8.08 -8.49 7.43
C ALA A 101 8.46 -9.21 6.12
N ALA A 102 9.25 -10.28 6.21
CA ALA A 102 9.59 -11.14 5.08
C ALA A 102 8.34 -11.84 4.51
N ALA A 103 7.42 -12.30 5.36
CA ALA A 103 6.15 -12.89 4.93
C ALA A 103 5.27 -11.87 4.18
N PHE A 104 5.22 -10.61 4.64
CA PHE A 104 4.56 -9.53 3.90
C PHE A 104 5.20 -9.32 2.52
N ALA A 105 6.54 -9.27 2.43
CA ALA A 105 7.24 -9.15 1.16
C ALA A 105 6.95 -10.32 0.21
N ARG A 106 6.95 -11.57 0.71
CA ARG A 106 6.56 -12.75 -0.08
C ARG A 106 5.13 -12.65 -0.62
N MET A 107 4.21 -12.12 0.17
CA MET A 107 2.82 -11.91 -0.24
C MET A 107 2.70 -10.86 -1.35
N VAL A 108 3.42 -9.74 -1.23
CA VAL A 108 3.50 -8.73 -2.30
C VAL A 108 4.10 -9.33 -3.58
N ASN A 109 5.20 -10.07 -3.47
CA ASN A 109 5.86 -10.73 -4.60
C ASN A 109 4.99 -11.80 -5.28
N GLN A 110 4.17 -12.52 -4.51
CA GLN A 110 3.14 -13.40 -5.08
C GLN A 110 2.09 -12.58 -5.84
N ALA A 111 1.51 -11.56 -5.21
CA ALA A 111 0.39 -10.83 -5.78
C ALA A 111 0.73 -10.09 -7.07
N ARG A 112 1.96 -9.56 -7.19
CA ARG A 112 2.42 -8.87 -8.40
C ARG A 112 2.78 -9.80 -9.55
N ALA A 113 2.79 -11.13 -9.34
CA ALA A 113 3.25 -12.09 -10.34
C ALA A 113 2.49 -11.95 -11.68
N SER A 114 1.23 -11.54 -11.62
CA SER A 114 0.36 -11.35 -12.78
C SER A 114 0.39 -9.93 -13.38
N GLY A 115 1.04 -8.96 -12.74
CA GLY A 115 1.15 -7.58 -13.23
C GLY A 115 1.29 -6.53 -12.13
N HIS A 116 1.55 -5.30 -12.53
CA HIS A 116 1.85 -4.16 -11.67
C HIS A 116 0.90 -2.97 -11.92
N CYS A 117 -0.29 -3.20 -12.48
CA CYS A 117 -1.21 -2.14 -12.91
C CYS A 117 -1.47 -1.11 -11.81
N GLU A 118 -1.79 -1.57 -10.60
CA GLU A 118 -2.00 -0.76 -9.40
C GLU A 118 -0.82 0.13 -9.07
N GLY A 119 0.39 -0.44 -9.00
CA GLY A 119 1.61 0.31 -8.69
C GLY A 119 1.94 1.35 -9.75
N LEU A 120 1.72 1.03 -11.02
CA LEU A 120 1.96 1.95 -12.14
C LEU A 120 1.02 3.16 -12.10
N VAL A 121 -0.28 2.94 -11.83
CA VAL A 121 -1.26 4.02 -11.82
C VAL A 121 -1.18 4.86 -10.54
N ALA A 122 -0.96 4.23 -9.37
CA ALA A 122 -0.79 4.94 -8.11
C ALA A 122 0.47 5.81 -8.11
N LEU A 123 1.60 5.28 -8.61
CA LEU A 123 2.84 6.04 -8.70
C LEU A 123 2.73 7.19 -9.72
N ALA A 124 2.09 6.97 -10.88
CA ALA A 124 1.86 8.04 -11.85
C ALA A 124 1.01 9.18 -11.26
N ALA A 125 -0.04 8.85 -10.51
CA ALA A 125 -0.91 9.81 -9.84
C ALA A 125 -0.14 10.65 -8.79
N SER A 126 0.60 9.99 -7.88
CA SER A 126 1.40 10.69 -6.85
C SER A 126 2.43 11.61 -7.49
N ARG A 127 3.19 11.13 -8.48
CA ARG A 127 4.20 11.95 -9.17
C ARG A 127 3.59 13.17 -9.86
N PHE A 128 2.41 13.02 -10.46
CA PHE A 128 1.71 14.13 -11.10
C PHE A 128 1.28 15.19 -10.07
N ILE A 129 0.61 14.77 -9.00
CA ILE A 129 0.11 15.66 -7.94
C ILE A 129 1.27 16.38 -7.24
N GLU A 130 2.36 15.67 -6.97
CA GLU A 130 3.58 16.19 -6.34
C GLU A 130 4.50 16.94 -7.32
N LYS A 131 4.16 16.94 -8.62
CA LYS A 131 4.90 17.63 -9.69
C LYS A 131 6.37 17.20 -9.78
N VAL A 132 6.62 15.91 -9.58
CA VAL A 132 7.98 15.32 -9.57
C VAL A 132 8.60 15.39 -10.96
N SER A 133 9.89 15.74 -11.03
CA SER A 133 10.69 15.76 -12.27
C SER A 133 11.78 14.67 -12.25
N PRO A 134 12.12 14.04 -13.39
CA PRO A 134 11.48 14.20 -14.72
C PRO A 134 10.03 13.71 -14.73
N LYS A 135 9.25 14.02 -15.77
CA LYS A 135 7.85 13.53 -15.84
C LYS A 135 7.83 12.00 -15.91
N THR A 136 6.73 11.38 -15.47
CA THR A 136 6.63 9.91 -15.42
C THR A 136 6.87 9.24 -16.78
N GLY A 137 6.44 9.84 -17.89
CA GLY A 137 6.66 9.30 -19.24
C GLY A 137 8.12 9.32 -19.69
N GLU A 138 8.97 10.10 -19.04
CA GLU A 138 10.42 10.17 -19.28
C GLU A 138 11.20 9.10 -18.49
N LEU A 139 10.54 8.41 -17.55
CA LEU A 139 11.17 7.35 -16.77
C LEU A 139 11.35 6.07 -17.59
N THR A 140 12.52 5.47 -17.46
CA THR A 140 12.82 4.14 -18.00
C THR A 140 12.43 3.05 -17.01
N LYS A 141 12.10 1.85 -17.51
CA LYS A 141 11.92 0.65 -16.67
C LYS A 141 13.28 0.13 -16.20
N ASP A 142 13.89 0.84 -15.27
CA ASP A 142 15.12 0.46 -14.57
C ASP A 142 14.82 -0.05 -13.15
N VAL A 143 15.88 -0.42 -12.42
CA VAL A 143 15.78 -0.99 -11.07
C VAL A 143 15.06 -0.03 -10.11
N GLU A 144 15.50 1.24 -10.06
CA GLU A 144 14.95 2.24 -9.12
C GLU A 144 13.47 2.51 -9.39
N VAL A 145 13.09 2.64 -10.67
CA VAL A 145 11.70 2.82 -11.08
C VAL A 145 10.88 1.57 -10.80
N THR A 146 11.45 0.38 -10.99
CA THR A 146 10.77 -0.88 -10.70
C THR A 146 10.45 -1.00 -9.22
N HIS A 147 11.42 -0.79 -8.32
CA HIS A 147 11.18 -0.79 -6.88
C HIS A 147 10.15 0.28 -6.45
N ALA A 148 10.18 1.47 -7.06
CA ALA A 148 9.14 2.48 -6.80
C ALA A 148 7.73 1.98 -7.19
N ILE A 149 7.61 1.26 -8.31
CA ILE A 149 6.36 0.61 -8.72
C ILE A 149 5.97 -0.50 -7.74
N LEU A 150 6.92 -1.30 -7.26
CA LEU A 150 6.66 -2.37 -6.29
C LEU A 150 6.13 -1.81 -4.96
N ARG A 151 6.73 -0.73 -4.44
CA ARG A 151 6.22 -0.04 -3.25
C ARG A 151 4.82 0.53 -3.47
N ALA A 152 4.58 1.20 -4.59
CA ALA A 152 3.25 1.70 -4.93
C ALA A 152 2.23 0.56 -5.05
N PHE A 153 2.60 -0.58 -5.63
CA PHE A 153 1.76 -1.78 -5.72
C PHE A 153 1.44 -2.34 -4.34
N ALA A 154 2.42 -2.42 -3.44
CA ALA A 154 2.25 -2.94 -2.08
C ALA A 154 1.25 -2.13 -1.25
N THR A 155 1.08 -0.83 -1.54
CA THR A 155 0.16 0.03 -0.78
C THR A 155 -1.31 -0.41 -0.83
N GLN A 156 -1.70 -1.22 -1.82
CA GLN A 156 -3.07 -1.74 -1.91
C GLN A 156 -3.39 -2.71 -0.77
N PHE A 157 -2.41 -3.39 -0.19
CA PHE A 157 -2.62 -4.37 0.90
C PHE A 157 -2.62 -3.73 2.29
N LEU A 158 -2.42 -2.41 2.36
CA LEU A 158 -2.39 -1.71 3.64
C LEU A 158 -3.80 -1.53 4.21
N PRO A 159 -3.96 -1.48 5.54
CA PRO A 159 -5.28 -1.59 6.18
C PRO A 159 -6.24 -0.48 5.77
N GLU A 160 -5.78 0.76 5.72
CA GLU A 160 -6.57 1.93 5.40
C GLU A 160 -6.96 1.95 3.91
N SER A 161 -6.09 1.48 3.01
CA SER A 161 -6.44 1.25 1.60
C SER A 161 -7.55 0.20 1.47
N GLN A 162 -7.46 -0.91 2.22
CA GLN A 162 -8.47 -1.97 2.21
C GLN A 162 -9.81 -1.52 2.82
N ASP A 163 -9.77 -0.73 3.88
CA ASP A 163 -10.99 -0.19 4.50
C ASP A 163 -11.66 0.87 3.62
N GLU A 164 -10.91 1.69 2.89
CA GLU A 164 -11.45 2.65 1.93
C GLU A 164 -12.07 1.95 0.72
N THR A 165 -11.37 1.00 0.10
CA THR A 165 -11.89 0.24 -1.07
C THR A 165 -13.20 -0.47 -0.75
N LYS A 166 -13.33 -1.07 0.45
CA LYS A 166 -14.60 -1.63 0.94
C LYS A 166 -15.72 -0.62 1.03
N GLN A 167 -15.42 0.61 1.45
CA GLN A 167 -16.43 1.67 1.52
C GLN A 167 -16.87 2.10 0.12
N TRP A 168 -15.93 2.27 -0.81
CA TRP A 168 -16.22 2.59 -2.20
C TRP A 168 -16.98 1.49 -2.93
N ALA A 169 -16.68 0.22 -2.67
CA ALA A 169 -17.39 -0.92 -3.22
C ALA A 169 -18.91 -0.91 -2.92
N LYS A 170 -19.31 -0.30 -1.81
CA LYS A 170 -20.73 -0.18 -1.41
C LYS A 170 -21.45 0.97 -2.12
N LYS A 171 -20.70 1.91 -2.71
CA LYS A 171 -21.21 3.09 -3.40
C LYS A 171 -21.88 2.74 -4.72
N SER A 172 -22.80 3.59 -5.15
CA SER A 172 -23.39 3.53 -6.48
C SER A 172 -22.43 4.09 -7.54
N VAL A 173 -22.63 3.70 -8.80
CA VAL A 173 -21.86 4.25 -9.94
C VAL A 173 -21.88 5.79 -9.96
N PRO A 174 -23.02 6.49 -9.78
CA PRO A 174 -23.03 7.95 -9.73
C PRO A 174 -22.22 8.55 -8.58
N GLU A 175 -22.18 7.93 -7.40
CA GLU A 175 -21.36 8.40 -6.27
C GLU A 175 -19.86 8.27 -6.57
N VAL A 176 -19.44 7.16 -7.19
CA VAL A 176 -18.05 6.97 -7.66
C VAL A 176 -17.68 8.04 -8.69
N LEU A 177 -18.54 8.25 -9.70
CA LEU A 177 -18.30 9.26 -10.73
C LEU A 177 -18.30 10.69 -10.18
N ALA A 178 -19.10 10.99 -9.16
CA ALA A 178 -19.12 12.30 -8.51
C ALA A 178 -17.79 12.60 -7.79
N ALA A 179 -17.21 11.59 -7.13
CA ALA A 179 -15.91 11.70 -6.50
C ALA A 179 -14.79 11.95 -7.51
N LEU A 180 -14.79 11.19 -8.61
CA LEU A 180 -13.86 11.39 -9.73
C LEU A 180 -14.03 12.78 -10.34
N GLN A 181 -15.25 13.23 -10.60
CA GLN A 181 -15.54 14.55 -11.14
C GLN A 181 -14.97 15.67 -10.25
N SER A 182 -15.16 15.57 -8.93
CA SER A 182 -14.65 16.56 -7.98
C SER A 182 -13.12 16.61 -7.98
N SER A 183 -12.48 15.44 -7.84
CA SER A 183 -11.02 15.30 -7.82
C SER A 183 -10.37 15.81 -9.12
N LEU A 184 -10.98 15.51 -10.28
CA LEU A 184 -10.49 15.97 -11.58
C LEU A 184 -10.66 17.48 -11.77
N ALA A 185 -11.78 18.06 -11.33
CA ALA A 185 -12.03 19.51 -11.42
C ALA A 185 -11.02 20.33 -10.61
N GLU A 186 -10.44 19.73 -9.56
CA GLU A 186 -9.41 20.35 -8.72
C GLU A 186 -7.97 20.10 -9.21
N ASP A 187 -7.81 19.48 -10.38
CA ASP A 187 -6.50 19.05 -10.92
C ASP A 187 -5.72 18.11 -9.97
N ARG A 188 -6.47 17.27 -9.24
CA ARG A 188 -5.93 16.32 -8.26
C ARG A 188 -6.47 14.92 -8.54
N PRO A 189 -6.01 14.21 -9.60
CA PRO A 189 -6.44 12.83 -9.89
C PRO A 189 -5.92 11.86 -8.82
N GLU A 190 -6.52 11.90 -7.63
CA GLU A 190 -6.01 11.28 -6.40
C GLU A 190 -6.54 9.87 -6.18
N TYR A 191 -7.43 9.39 -7.05
CA TYR A 191 -8.00 8.05 -6.98
C TYR A 191 -7.46 7.18 -8.10
N THR A 192 -7.05 5.96 -7.76
CA THR A 192 -7.07 4.85 -8.72
C THR A 192 -8.52 4.36 -8.83
N LEU A 193 -8.96 4.09 -10.06
CA LEU A 193 -10.25 3.47 -10.33
C LEU A 193 -10.01 1.99 -10.62
N ASN A 194 -10.62 1.13 -9.80
CA ASN A 194 -10.48 -0.31 -9.93
C ASN A 194 -11.74 -0.90 -10.56
N LEU A 195 -11.54 -1.71 -11.59
CA LEU A 195 -12.58 -2.33 -12.40
C LEU A 195 -12.49 -3.85 -12.25
N TYR A 196 -13.58 -4.49 -11.83
CA TYR A 196 -13.63 -5.92 -11.55
C TYR A 196 -14.66 -6.64 -12.42
N THR A 197 -14.35 -7.86 -12.79
CA THR A 197 -15.29 -8.82 -13.39
C THR A 197 -15.04 -10.18 -12.77
N ASP A 198 -15.89 -11.16 -13.06
CA ASP A 198 -15.62 -12.58 -12.77
C ASP A 198 -14.34 -13.11 -13.45
N LYS A 199 -13.84 -12.37 -14.44
CA LYS A 199 -12.62 -12.68 -15.19
C LYS A 199 -11.37 -12.10 -14.54
N GLY A 200 -11.46 -10.98 -13.81
CA GLY A 200 -10.27 -10.24 -13.40
C GLY A 200 -10.50 -8.89 -12.76
N GLY A 201 -9.43 -8.35 -12.18
CA GLY A 201 -9.35 -6.97 -11.70
C GLY A 201 -8.34 -6.17 -12.51
N HIS A 202 -8.54 -4.86 -12.61
CA HIS A 202 -7.61 -3.92 -13.24
C HIS A 202 -7.71 -2.52 -12.63
N ALA A 203 -6.56 -1.90 -12.40
CA ALA A 203 -6.45 -0.54 -11.89
C ALA A 203 -6.09 0.43 -13.02
N VAL A 204 -6.85 1.52 -13.13
CA VAL A 204 -6.66 2.60 -14.11
C VAL A 204 -6.63 3.96 -13.42
N LEU A 205 -6.02 4.96 -14.07
CA LEU A 205 -5.97 6.33 -13.55
C LEU A 205 -6.91 7.25 -14.34
N PRO A 206 -8.02 7.73 -13.75
CA PRO A 206 -8.88 8.72 -14.38
C PRO A 206 -8.17 10.04 -14.67
N THR A 207 -8.42 10.61 -15.86
CA THR A 207 -7.85 11.90 -16.30
C THR A 207 -8.91 12.93 -16.70
N ALA A 208 -10.06 12.46 -17.17
CA ALA A 208 -11.21 13.30 -17.46
C ALA A 208 -12.51 12.52 -17.33
N ILE A 209 -13.61 13.23 -17.11
CA ILE A 209 -14.97 12.72 -17.21
C ILE A 209 -15.78 13.62 -18.15
N GLU A 210 -16.50 13.01 -19.07
CA GLU A 210 -17.34 13.66 -20.08
C GLU A 210 -18.76 13.07 -20.04
N PHE A 211 -19.74 13.86 -20.46
CA PHE A 211 -21.15 13.45 -20.52
C PHE A 211 -21.67 13.70 -21.93
N PRO A 212 -21.51 12.74 -22.87
CA PRO A 212 -22.00 12.88 -24.24
C PRO A 212 -23.51 13.13 -24.32
N ASP A 213 -24.25 12.58 -23.35
CA ASP A 213 -25.68 12.79 -23.15
C ASP A 213 -26.03 12.65 -21.65
N ASN A 214 -27.33 12.72 -21.33
CA ASN A 214 -27.79 12.68 -19.94
C ASN A 214 -27.62 11.30 -19.27
N ASP A 215 -27.46 10.24 -20.06
CA ASP A 215 -27.52 8.86 -19.57
C ASP A 215 -26.16 8.17 -19.66
N THR A 216 -25.16 8.82 -20.26
CA THR A 216 -23.84 8.26 -20.49
C THR A 216 -22.77 9.14 -19.86
N ALA A 217 -21.88 8.55 -19.06
CA ALA A 217 -20.62 9.17 -18.67
C ALA A 217 -19.45 8.42 -19.33
N VAL A 218 -18.45 9.15 -19.79
CA VAL A 218 -17.20 8.60 -20.35
C VAL A 218 -16.04 9.10 -19.50
N VAL A 219 -15.35 8.19 -18.84
CA VAL A 219 -14.15 8.51 -18.07
C VAL A 219 -12.93 8.19 -18.91
N LYS A 220 -12.12 9.20 -19.25
CA LYS A 220 -10.83 9.02 -19.93
C LYS A 220 -9.77 8.58 -18.93
N LEU A 221 -8.86 7.73 -19.39
CA LEU A 221 -7.97 6.97 -18.53
C LEU A 221 -6.51 7.05 -19.02
N TYR A 222 -5.57 7.13 -18.09
CA TYR A 222 -4.28 6.48 -18.26
C TYR A 222 -4.42 5.01 -17.84
N ASP A 223 -4.30 4.12 -18.80
CA ASP A 223 -4.28 2.68 -18.61
C ASP A 223 -2.86 2.16 -18.86
N SER A 224 -2.23 1.64 -17.81
CA SER A 224 -0.86 1.13 -17.87
C SER A 224 -0.71 -0.06 -18.80
N ASN A 225 -1.79 -0.75 -19.18
CA ASN A 225 -1.73 -1.80 -20.19
C ASN A 225 -1.47 -1.25 -21.60
N TRP A 226 -1.87 -0.01 -21.88
CA TRP A 226 -1.80 0.61 -23.21
C TRP A 226 -1.18 2.01 -23.11
N PRO A 227 0.11 2.11 -22.72
CA PRO A 227 0.78 3.38 -22.47
C PRO A 227 0.64 4.31 -23.68
N GLY A 228 0.41 5.61 -23.41
CA GLY A 228 0.28 6.66 -24.43
C GLY A 228 -0.90 6.53 -25.40
N GLN A 229 -1.76 5.52 -25.28
CA GLN A 229 -2.95 5.37 -26.11
C GLN A 229 -4.17 6.00 -25.44
N GLU A 230 -5.13 6.47 -26.23
CA GLU A 230 -6.40 6.96 -25.71
C GLU A 230 -7.24 5.79 -25.19
N ARG A 231 -7.61 5.83 -23.91
CA ARG A 231 -8.37 4.77 -23.23
C ARG A 231 -9.50 5.39 -22.43
N PHE A 232 -10.60 4.65 -22.29
CA PHE A 232 -11.78 5.13 -21.58
C PHE A 232 -12.60 3.97 -21.01
N ALA A 233 -13.39 4.29 -19.98
CA ALA A 233 -14.51 3.48 -19.50
C ALA A 233 -15.81 4.24 -19.73
N THR A 234 -16.84 3.55 -20.20
CA THR A 234 -18.17 4.11 -20.44
C THR A 234 -19.12 3.63 -19.36
N PHE A 235 -19.94 4.51 -18.81
CA PHE A 235 -20.89 4.23 -17.75
C PHE A 235 -22.32 4.60 -18.21
N ASP A 236 -23.23 3.64 -18.15
CA ASP A 236 -24.66 3.83 -18.35
C ASP A 236 -25.28 4.22 -17.00
N LEU A 237 -25.74 5.47 -16.90
CA LEU A 237 -26.34 6.05 -15.69
C LEU A 237 -27.79 5.62 -15.47
N LYS A 238 -28.45 4.99 -16.46
CA LYS A 238 -29.78 4.40 -16.31
C LYS A 238 -29.70 3.01 -15.71
N THR A 239 -28.80 2.17 -16.21
CA THR A 239 -28.63 0.79 -15.74
C THR A 239 -27.64 0.68 -14.57
N ASN A 240 -26.82 1.72 -14.33
CA ASN A 240 -25.69 1.71 -13.40
C ASN A 240 -24.66 0.61 -13.75
N GLU A 241 -24.44 0.42 -15.05
CA GLU A 241 -23.46 -0.51 -15.59
C GLU A 241 -22.31 0.26 -16.25
N TRP A 242 -21.17 -0.39 -16.40
CA TRP A 242 -20.02 0.15 -17.10
C TRP A 242 -19.45 -0.85 -18.09
N SER A 243 -18.68 -0.33 -19.05
CA SER A 243 -17.91 -1.11 -20.00
C SER A 243 -16.49 -0.58 -20.14
N PHE A 244 -15.52 -1.49 -20.26
CA PHE A 244 -14.10 -1.15 -20.41
C PHE A 244 -13.39 -2.15 -21.33
N SER A 245 -12.58 -1.65 -22.26
CA SER A 245 -11.70 -2.52 -23.04
C SER A 245 -10.45 -2.84 -22.23
N PHE A 246 -10.27 -4.10 -21.82
CA PHE A 246 -9.04 -4.53 -21.15
C PHE A 246 -7.97 -4.94 -22.17
N SER A 247 -8.35 -5.75 -23.15
CA SER A 247 -7.43 -6.46 -24.06
C SER A 247 -7.43 -5.95 -25.50
N GLY A 248 -8.43 -5.17 -25.90
CA GLY A 248 -8.55 -4.64 -27.26
C GLY A 248 -7.64 -3.44 -27.47
N LYS A 249 -6.81 -3.49 -28.53
CA LYS A 249 -6.01 -2.34 -28.98
C LYS A 249 -6.90 -1.17 -29.39
N ASP A 250 -8.03 -1.45 -30.04
CA ASP A 250 -9.09 -0.48 -30.31
C ASP A 250 -10.15 -0.57 -29.21
N PRO A 251 -10.18 0.38 -28.26
CA PRO A 251 -11.12 0.32 -27.14
C PRO A 251 -12.58 0.49 -27.56
N ALA A 252 -12.85 1.09 -28.73
CA ALA A 252 -14.21 1.30 -29.20
C ALA A 252 -14.83 0.03 -29.83
N ASN A 253 -13.99 -0.92 -30.27
CA ASN A 253 -14.41 -2.11 -31.01
C ASN A 253 -13.87 -3.41 -30.39
N ASP A 254 -13.63 -3.42 -29.07
CA ASP A 254 -13.14 -4.61 -28.36
C ASP A 254 -14.23 -5.70 -28.32
N PRO A 255 -14.08 -6.85 -29.02
CA PRO A 255 -15.06 -7.94 -28.97
C PRO A 255 -15.11 -8.64 -27.61
N ARG A 256 -14.19 -8.26 -26.71
CA ARG A 256 -13.90 -8.86 -25.42
C ARG A 256 -13.99 -7.81 -24.30
N VAL A 257 -14.87 -6.82 -24.50
CA VAL A 257 -15.15 -5.74 -23.54
C VAL A 257 -15.58 -6.32 -22.19
N TRP A 258 -15.04 -5.74 -21.12
CA TRP A 258 -15.47 -6.02 -19.76
C TRP A 258 -16.72 -5.21 -19.44
N THR A 259 -17.60 -5.79 -18.64
CA THR A 259 -18.78 -5.12 -18.14
C THR A 259 -18.98 -5.43 -16.66
N GLY A 260 -19.50 -4.49 -15.90
CA GLY A 260 -19.86 -4.68 -14.50
C GLY A 260 -20.83 -3.61 -14.03
N GLY A 261 -21.15 -3.60 -12.74
CA GLY A 261 -22.02 -2.61 -12.14
C GLY A 261 -21.66 -2.30 -10.68
N LYS A 262 -22.68 -2.16 -9.84
CA LYS A 262 -22.49 -1.93 -8.39
C LYS A 262 -21.74 -3.09 -7.74
N GLY A 263 -20.67 -2.78 -7.01
CA GLY A 263 -19.82 -3.76 -6.33
C GLY A 263 -18.61 -4.18 -7.17
N ASP A 264 -18.68 -4.01 -8.49
CA ASP A 264 -17.63 -4.35 -9.45
C ASP A 264 -16.68 -3.19 -9.75
N ILE A 265 -16.82 -2.08 -9.03
CA ILE A 265 -15.90 -0.93 -9.05
C ILE A 265 -15.64 -0.45 -7.64
N ASP A 266 -14.44 0.09 -7.43
CA ASP A 266 -14.11 0.88 -6.25
C ASP A 266 -13.06 1.94 -6.60
N LEU A 267 -12.77 2.80 -5.63
CA LEU A 267 -11.70 3.76 -5.68
C LEU A 267 -10.71 3.49 -4.55
N THR A 268 -9.44 3.80 -4.79
CA THR A 268 -8.43 3.90 -3.73
C THR A 268 -7.72 5.25 -3.83
N SER A 269 -7.79 6.06 -2.78
CA SER A 269 -7.15 7.38 -2.74
C SER A 269 -5.65 7.27 -2.50
N LEU A 270 -4.88 8.27 -2.92
CA LEU A 270 -3.48 8.42 -2.49
C LEU A 270 -3.35 8.76 -1.00
N THR A 271 -4.38 9.37 -0.41
CA THR A 271 -4.41 9.70 1.01
C THR A 271 -4.45 8.45 1.88
N SER A 272 -5.29 7.45 1.56
CA SER A 272 -5.35 6.20 2.33
C SER A 272 -4.03 5.44 2.26
N ARG A 273 -3.37 5.44 1.09
CA ARG A 273 -2.05 4.82 0.90
C ARG A 273 -0.95 5.47 1.72
N THR A 274 -0.93 6.80 1.79
CA THR A 274 0.15 7.57 2.44
C THR A 274 -0.03 7.68 3.95
N LYS A 275 -1.26 7.61 4.44
CA LYS A 275 -1.59 7.61 5.88
C LYS A 275 -1.76 6.20 6.46
N SER A 276 -1.44 5.18 5.67
CA SER A 276 -1.69 3.80 6.07
C SER A 276 -0.72 3.31 7.13
N SER A 277 -1.22 2.53 8.06
CA SER A 277 -0.44 1.86 9.10
C SER A 277 0.33 0.67 8.52
N CYS A 278 1.46 0.35 9.14
CA CYS A 278 2.18 -0.90 8.84
C CYS A 278 1.31 -2.11 9.24
N PRO A 279 1.00 -3.03 8.32
CA PRO A 279 0.05 -4.11 8.59
C PRO A 279 0.60 -5.15 9.58
N PHE A 280 1.92 -5.19 9.79
CA PHE A 280 2.60 -6.14 10.68
C PHE A 280 3.37 -5.49 11.85
N CYS A 281 3.38 -4.17 11.98
CA CYS A 281 4.12 -3.49 13.05
C CYS A 281 3.21 -3.24 14.27
N GLY A 282 3.75 -3.39 15.49
CA GLY A 282 3.05 -3.21 16.77
C GLY A 282 3.11 -4.44 17.67
N ASP A 283 2.35 -4.46 18.77
CA ASP A 283 2.25 -5.59 19.73
C ASP A 283 1.46 -6.81 19.14
N GLY A 284 1.71 -7.12 17.86
CA GLY A 284 0.97 -7.99 16.95
C GLY A 284 0.37 -7.19 15.79
N THR A 285 0.53 -7.68 14.55
CA THR A 285 -0.13 -7.22 13.30
C THR A 285 -1.35 -6.33 13.55
N ALA A 286 -1.21 -5.00 13.40
CA ALA A 286 -2.25 -4.04 13.76
C ALA A 286 -3.43 -3.98 12.76
N VAL A 287 -3.71 -5.07 12.05
CA VAL A 287 -4.90 -5.17 11.20
C VAL A 287 -6.10 -5.61 12.02
N ARG A 288 -7.19 -4.85 11.95
CA ARG A 288 -8.46 -5.25 12.58
C ARG A 288 -9.10 -6.41 11.82
N ASN A 289 -8.95 -6.42 10.50
CA ASN A 289 -9.57 -7.37 9.58
C ASN A 289 -8.53 -8.38 9.09
N THR A 290 -8.95 -9.62 8.81
CA THR A 290 -8.10 -10.59 8.14
C THR A 290 -8.12 -10.32 6.63
N LEU A 291 -6.93 -10.25 6.02
CA LEU A 291 -6.76 -10.13 4.58
C LEU A 291 -6.13 -11.41 4.03
N LEU A 292 -6.84 -12.12 3.15
CA LEU A 292 -6.27 -13.24 2.41
C LEU A 292 -5.82 -12.77 1.03
N VAL A 293 -4.62 -13.20 0.62
CA VAL A 293 -4.09 -13.07 -0.72
C VAL A 293 -3.84 -14.47 -1.25
N ILE A 294 -4.66 -14.89 -2.21
CA ILE A 294 -4.70 -16.27 -2.71
C ILE A 294 -4.26 -16.29 -4.15
N ARG A 295 -3.24 -17.09 -4.46
CA ARG A 295 -2.86 -17.44 -5.82
C ARG A 295 -3.22 -18.89 -6.09
N SER A 296 -4.09 -19.17 -7.04
CA SER A 296 -4.56 -20.52 -7.37
C SER A 296 -4.47 -20.81 -8.86
N VAL A 297 -4.15 -22.04 -9.25
CA VAL A 297 -4.08 -22.44 -10.67
C VAL A 297 -5.46 -22.44 -11.36
N ASP A 298 -6.56 -22.33 -10.60
CA ASP A 298 -7.91 -22.17 -11.15
C ASP A 298 -8.87 -21.33 -10.26
N GLN A 299 -10.18 -21.39 -10.52
CA GLN A 299 -11.22 -20.66 -9.76
C GLN A 299 -11.89 -21.51 -8.66
N LYS A 300 -11.45 -22.74 -8.42
CA LYS A 300 -12.07 -23.69 -7.49
C LYS A 300 -11.58 -23.46 -6.05
N ILE A 301 -11.71 -22.21 -5.61
CA ILE A 301 -11.46 -21.75 -4.26
C ILE A 301 -12.79 -21.34 -3.63
N GLU A 302 -13.05 -21.81 -2.41
CA GLU A 302 -14.17 -21.37 -1.58
C GLU A 302 -13.65 -20.96 -0.20
N ILE A 303 -14.09 -19.81 0.29
CA ILE A 303 -13.77 -19.32 1.63
C ILE A 303 -15.05 -19.34 2.44
N VAL A 304 -15.05 -20.15 3.49
CA VAL A 304 -16.16 -20.26 4.44
C VAL A 304 -15.84 -19.39 5.62
N THR A 305 -16.76 -18.47 5.94
CA THR A 305 -16.66 -17.53 7.04
C THR A 305 -17.97 -17.52 7.83
N ASP A 306 -17.99 -16.89 9.01
CA ASP A 306 -19.24 -16.64 9.75
C ASP A 306 -20.28 -15.82 8.96
N ASP A 307 -19.87 -15.01 7.98
CA ASP A 307 -20.76 -14.24 7.13
C ASP A 307 -21.37 -15.06 5.98
N GLY A 308 -20.84 -16.26 5.74
CA GLY A 308 -21.22 -17.16 4.64
C GLY A 308 -20.03 -17.61 3.80
N ILE A 309 -20.34 -18.18 2.65
CA ILE A 309 -19.34 -18.72 1.70
C ILE A 309 -19.13 -17.70 0.58
N VAL A 310 -17.88 -17.35 0.32
CA VAL A 310 -17.49 -16.56 -0.86
C VAL A 310 -16.62 -17.39 -1.81
N SER A 311 -16.76 -17.12 -3.10
CA SER A 311 -15.98 -17.74 -4.18
C SER A 311 -15.92 -16.78 -5.38
N PRO A 312 -15.10 -17.05 -6.41
CA PRO A 312 -15.10 -16.21 -7.61
C PRO A 312 -16.48 -16.07 -8.27
N ALA A 313 -17.35 -17.10 -8.16
CA ALA A 313 -18.71 -17.08 -8.69
C ALA A 313 -19.73 -16.41 -7.74
N SER A 314 -19.36 -16.17 -6.49
CA SER A 314 -20.19 -15.54 -5.46
C SER A 314 -19.29 -14.70 -4.56
N PRO A 315 -18.87 -13.51 -5.02
CA PRO A 315 -17.73 -12.79 -4.46
C PRO A 315 -18.03 -12.04 -3.16
N SER A 316 -19.23 -12.15 -2.61
CA SER A 316 -19.56 -11.50 -1.34
C SER A 316 -20.59 -12.28 -0.52
N ALA A 317 -20.41 -12.25 0.79
CA ALA A 317 -21.34 -12.77 1.78
C ALA A 317 -21.17 -11.92 3.04
N GLY A 318 -22.25 -11.29 3.51
CA GLY A 318 -22.18 -10.32 4.61
C GLY A 318 -21.19 -9.20 4.34
N GLU A 319 -20.20 -9.04 5.22
CA GLU A 319 -19.11 -8.06 5.09
C GLU A 319 -17.82 -8.69 4.52
N THR A 320 -17.82 -10.00 4.30
CA THR A 320 -16.74 -10.70 3.59
C THR A 320 -16.85 -10.47 2.09
N THR A 321 -15.74 -10.04 1.48
CA THR A 321 -15.65 -9.81 0.03
C THR A 321 -14.43 -10.47 -0.57
N LEU A 322 -14.56 -11.04 -1.77
CA LEU A 322 -13.51 -11.59 -2.61
C LEU A 322 -13.41 -10.76 -3.90
N ARG A 323 -12.21 -10.29 -4.23
CA ARG A 323 -11.92 -9.53 -5.45
C ARG A 323 -10.74 -10.15 -6.20
N PRO A 324 -10.80 -10.29 -7.54
CA PRO A 324 -9.62 -10.64 -8.32
C PRO A 324 -8.62 -9.47 -8.35
N LEU A 325 -7.33 -9.76 -8.20
CA LEU A 325 -6.23 -8.78 -8.23
C LEU A 325 -5.79 -8.43 -9.66
N ALA A 326 -5.67 -9.44 -10.50
CA ALA A 326 -5.26 -9.31 -11.90
C ALA A 326 -6.09 -10.27 -12.74
N GLY A 327 -6.53 -9.82 -13.90
CA GLY A 327 -7.31 -10.65 -14.81
C GLY A 327 -6.45 -11.54 -15.70
N PRO A 328 -6.77 -12.83 -15.88
CA PRO A 328 -6.83 -13.36 -17.22
C PRO A 328 -7.74 -12.48 -18.08
N GLY A 329 -7.47 -12.43 -19.37
CA GLY A 329 -8.26 -11.59 -20.28
C GLY A 329 -9.70 -12.07 -20.38
N ALA A 330 -10.36 -11.70 -21.47
CA ALA A 330 -11.77 -12.06 -21.63
C ALA A 330 -12.07 -13.57 -21.66
N GLU A 331 -11.08 -14.46 -21.76
CA GLU A 331 -11.25 -15.87 -21.42
C GLU A 331 -10.02 -16.36 -20.64
N PRO A 332 -10.20 -17.05 -19.51
CA PRO A 332 -9.10 -17.67 -18.80
C PRO A 332 -8.59 -18.87 -19.57
N ALA A 333 -7.31 -18.84 -19.95
CA ALA A 333 -6.67 -20.05 -20.42
C ALA A 333 -6.60 -21.06 -19.27
N GLU A 334 -6.97 -22.30 -19.54
CA GLU A 334 -6.93 -23.40 -18.57
C GLU A 334 -5.51 -23.54 -18.00
N GLY A 335 -5.40 -23.61 -16.66
CA GLY A 335 -4.13 -23.74 -15.95
C GLY A 335 -3.34 -22.43 -15.77
N GLN A 336 -3.90 -21.25 -16.09
CA GLN A 336 -3.28 -19.99 -15.71
C GLN A 336 -3.63 -19.62 -14.25
N PRO A 337 -2.62 -19.32 -13.42
CA PRO A 337 -2.86 -18.90 -12.05
C PRO A 337 -3.63 -17.59 -11.95
N ARG A 338 -4.41 -17.47 -10.88
CA ARG A 338 -5.31 -16.36 -10.56
C ARG A 338 -5.06 -15.88 -9.16
N ASP A 339 -5.14 -14.57 -9.00
CA ASP A 339 -4.88 -13.89 -7.75
C ASP A 339 -6.17 -13.27 -7.22
N TYR A 340 -6.44 -13.49 -5.94
CA TYR A 340 -7.59 -12.94 -5.24
C TYR A 340 -7.15 -12.26 -3.95
N VAL A 341 -7.83 -11.17 -3.62
CA VAL A 341 -7.86 -10.58 -2.28
C VAL A 341 -9.20 -10.92 -1.65
N VAL A 342 -9.18 -11.51 -0.46
CA VAL A 342 -10.38 -11.73 0.35
C VAL A 342 -10.24 -10.89 1.59
N SER A 343 -11.22 -10.06 1.88
CA SER A 343 -11.24 -9.27 3.10
C SER A 343 -12.34 -9.77 4.02
N ILE A 344 -11.94 -10.09 5.25
CA ILE A 344 -12.76 -10.77 6.25
C ILE A 344 -12.82 -9.87 7.51
N PRO A 345 -14.01 -9.53 8.00
CA PRO A 345 -14.15 -8.60 9.13
C PRO A 345 -13.62 -9.19 10.45
N ALA A 346 -13.17 -8.32 11.35
CA ALA A 346 -12.65 -8.66 12.69
C ALA A 346 -13.55 -9.59 13.54
N GLY A 347 -14.87 -9.52 13.34
CA GLY A 347 -15.86 -10.31 14.07
C GLY A 347 -15.88 -11.79 13.68
N ASN A 348 -15.15 -12.18 12.64
CA ASN A 348 -15.11 -13.55 12.16
C ASN A 348 -14.22 -14.43 13.05
N THR A 349 -14.77 -15.54 13.50
CA THR A 349 -14.11 -16.50 14.39
C THR A 349 -13.74 -17.82 13.71
N SER A 350 -14.21 -18.05 12.48
CA SER A 350 -13.96 -19.27 11.73
C SER A 350 -13.75 -18.97 10.25
N THR A 351 -12.50 -18.86 9.81
CA THR A 351 -12.14 -18.80 8.39
C THR A 351 -11.63 -20.14 7.91
N LYS A 352 -12.23 -20.69 6.84
CA LYS A 352 -11.76 -21.92 6.18
C LYS A 352 -11.61 -21.72 4.69
N VAL A 353 -10.44 -22.08 4.16
CA VAL A 353 -10.15 -22.04 2.72
C VAL A 353 -10.18 -23.46 2.18
N ASN A 354 -11.11 -23.72 1.27
CA ASN A 354 -11.17 -24.95 0.50
C ASN A 354 -10.54 -24.70 -0.87
N SER A 355 -9.44 -25.40 -1.17
CA SER A 355 -8.81 -25.38 -2.48
C SER A 355 -8.86 -26.75 -3.12
N LYS A 356 -9.45 -26.86 -4.32
CA LYS A 356 -9.49 -28.12 -5.10
C LYS A 356 -8.36 -28.24 -6.12
N THR A 357 -7.43 -27.31 -6.10
CA THR A 357 -6.22 -27.31 -6.91
C THR A 357 -5.05 -26.76 -6.12
N GLU A 358 -3.86 -26.80 -6.71
CA GLU A 358 -2.71 -26.09 -6.17
C GLU A 358 -2.98 -24.59 -6.02
N ALA A 359 -2.64 -24.09 -4.84
CA ALA A 359 -2.81 -22.72 -4.44
C ALA A 359 -1.84 -22.38 -3.32
N ARG A 360 -1.36 -21.14 -3.33
CA ARG A 360 -0.66 -20.50 -2.22
C ARG A 360 -1.56 -19.43 -1.61
N ILE A 361 -1.81 -19.56 -0.32
CA ILE A 361 -2.70 -18.71 0.48
C ILE A 361 -1.80 -17.95 1.45
N VAL A 362 -1.91 -16.63 1.50
CA VAL A 362 -1.29 -15.83 2.56
C VAL A 362 -2.38 -15.06 3.29
N ALA A 363 -2.37 -15.08 4.61
CA ALA A 363 -3.34 -14.44 5.47
C ALA A 363 -2.62 -13.45 6.39
N ILE A 364 -2.90 -12.17 6.26
CA ILE A 364 -2.53 -11.16 7.26
C ILE A 364 -3.64 -11.16 8.29
N THR A 365 -3.34 -11.67 9.48
CA THR A 365 -4.28 -11.76 10.60
C THR A 365 -3.92 -10.71 11.66
N PRO A 366 -4.73 -10.50 12.71
CA PRO A 366 -4.39 -9.56 13.78
C PRO A 366 -3.19 -9.94 14.68
N LYS A 367 -2.64 -11.16 14.61
CA LYS A 367 -1.45 -11.55 15.42
C LYS A 367 -0.30 -12.19 14.66
N ALA A 368 -0.48 -12.53 13.39
CA ALA A 368 0.54 -13.18 12.57
C ALA A 368 0.26 -13.03 11.08
N ILE A 369 1.26 -13.36 10.26
CA ILE A 369 1.06 -13.72 8.86
C ILE A 369 1.14 -15.23 8.72
N ALA A 370 0.03 -15.84 8.29
CA ALA A 370 -0.08 -17.28 8.05
C ALA A 370 -0.04 -17.59 6.55
N GLU A 371 0.60 -18.68 6.17
CA GLU A 371 0.69 -19.13 4.78
C GLU A 371 0.34 -20.61 4.67
N ALA A 372 -0.28 -20.99 3.56
CA ALA A 372 -0.51 -22.39 3.21
C ALA A 372 -0.25 -22.63 1.73
N THR A 373 0.44 -23.73 1.42
CA THR A 373 0.65 -24.22 0.05
C THR A 373 -0.03 -25.56 -0.10
N THR A 374 -0.99 -25.63 -1.02
CA THR A 374 -1.76 -26.84 -1.31
C THR A 374 -1.17 -27.60 -2.51
N PRO A 375 -1.24 -28.94 -2.55
CA PRO A 375 -0.61 -29.73 -3.61
C PRO A 375 -1.37 -29.61 -4.95
N ALA A 376 -0.79 -30.15 -6.04
CA ALA A 376 -1.36 -30.16 -7.40
C ALA A 376 -2.85 -30.57 -7.45
N GLY A 377 -3.25 -31.58 -6.66
CA GLY A 377 -4.63 -32.08 -6.57
C GLY A 377 -5.56 -31.27 -5.66
N GLY A 378 -5.09 -30.15 -5.11
CA GLY A 378 -5.74 -29.42 -4.03
C GLY A 378 -5.69 -30.14 -2.69
N SER A 379 -6.24 -29.50 -1.67
CA SER A 379 -6.34 -30.11 -0.35
C SER A 379 -7.63 -30.93 -0.21
N THR A 380 -7.48 -32.08 0.43
CA THR A 380 -8.56 -32.96 0.85
C THR A 380 -9.31 -32.42 2.07
N GLN A 381 -8.72 -31.48 2.82
CA GLN A 381 -9.29 -30.86 4.01
C GLN A 381 -9.25 -29.32 3.90
N PRO A 382 -10.15 -28.59 4.57
CA PRO A 382 -10.07 -27.14 4.62
C PRO A 382 -8.85 -26.67 5.42
N VAL A 383 -8.14 -25.67 4.91
CA VAL A 383 -7.17 -24.90 5.69
C VAL A 383 -7.95 -23.95 6.60
N SER A 384 -7.82 -24.10 7.91
CA SER A 384 -8.49 -23.26 8.91
C SER A 384 -7.54 -22.17 9.39
N ILE A 385 -8.03 -20.93 9.43
CA ILE A 385 -7.27 -19.73 9.79
C ILE A 385 -8.04 -19.01 10.90
N ASP A 386 -7.32 -18.62 11.94
CA ASP A 386 -7.82 -17.80 13.04
C ASP A 386 -6.82 -16.66 13.33
N PRO A 387 -7.13 -15.72 14.25
CA PRO A 387 -6.24 -14.60 14.53
C PRO A 387 -4.83 -14.98 15.01
N PHE A 388 -4.64 -16.19 15.57
CA PHE A 388 -3.40 -16.62 16.21
C PHE A 388 -2.69 -17.75 15.45
N GLY A 389 -3.34 -18.38 14.48
CA GLY A 389 -2.82 -19.61 13.92
C GLY A 389 -3.48 -20.08 12.64
N ILE A 390 -2.95 -21.21 12.17
CA ILE A 390 -3.36 -21.89 10.95
C ILE A 390 -3.29 -23.40 11.16
N SER A 391 -4.25 -24.14 10.63
CA SER A 391 -4.29 -25.60 10.76
C SER A 391 -4.90 -26.29 9.54
N VAL A 392 -4.49 -27.53 9.32
CA VAL A 392 -5.02 -28.40 8.27
C VAL A 392 -4.76 -29.86 8.64
N ALA A 393 -5.73 -30.73 8.35
CA ALA A 393 -5.60 -32.17 8.58
C ALA A 393 -5.13 -32.94 7.32
N ASP A 394 -4.61 -32.24 6.33
CA ASP A 394 -4.07 -32.81 5.09
C ASP A 394 -2.54 -32.77 5.15
N PRO A 395 -1.86 -33.93 5.14
CA PRO A 395 -0.41 -33.98 5.32
C PRO A 395 0.38 -33.42 4.13
N LEU A 396 -0.27 -33.26 2.97
CA LEU A 396 0.36 -32.71 1.77
C LEU A 396 0.30 -31.18 1.70
N VAL A 397 -0.34 -30.54 2.68
CA VAL A 397 -0.38 -29.08 2.80
C VAL A 397 0.75 -28.62 3.72
N THR A 398 1.60 -27.73 3.20
CA THR A 398 2.62 -27.06 3.99
C THR A 398 2.03 -25.78 4.57
N LEU A 399 2.19 -25.60 5.89
CA LEU A 399 1.80 -24.38 6.62
C LEU A 399 3.04 -23.59 7.02
N THR A 400 2.97 -22.26 6.99
CA THR A 400 3.97 -21.37 7.60
C THR A 400 3.25 -20.34 8.46
N LEU A 401 3.80 -20.01 9.62
CA LEU A 401 3.27 -18.97 10.50
C LEU A 401 4.43 -18.10 10.97
N ALA A 402 4.35 -16.80 10.68
CA ALA A 402 5.32 -15.79 11.09
C ALA A 402 4.68 -14.78 12.04
N ALA A 403 5.34 -14.53 13.17
CA ALA A 403 4.90 -13.57 14.17
C ALA A 403 6.13 -12.92 14.83
N GLY A 404 6.29 -11.61 14.63
CA GLY A 404 7.47 -10.85 15.02
C GLY A 404 8.75 -11.47 14.44
N ASP A 405 9.69 -11.78 15.35
CA ASP A 405 11.00 -12.37 15.03
C ASP A 405 10.98 -13.88 14.78
N PHE A 406 9.80 -14.53 14.85
CA PHE A 406 9.69 -15.99 14.81
C PHE A 406 8.94 -16.46 13.56
N VAL A 407 9.40 -17.59 13.00
CA VAL A 407 8.68 -18.28 11.93
C VAL A 407 8.82 -19.79 12.05
N LEU A 408 7.70 -20.48 11.81
CA LEU A 408 7.67 -21.93 11.80
C LEU A 408 6.95 -22.41 10.54
N THR A 409 7.59 -23.30 9.78
CA THR A 409 7.00 -24.02 8.65
C THR A 409 6.80 -25.49 9.00
N SER A 410 5.67 -26.08 8.62
CA SER A 410 5.36 -27.47 8.97
C SER A 410 4.57 -28.16 7.87
N ALA A 411 4.79 -29.47 7.73
CA ALA A 411 3.96 -30.34 6.90
C ALA A 411 3.81 -31.71 7.57
N GLY A 412 2.59 -32.24 7.60
CA GLY A 412 2.29 -33.55 8.19
C GLY A 412 0.82 -33.69 8.61
N GLU A 413 0.45 -34.87 9.08
CA GLU A 413 -0.91 -35.16 9.57
C GLU A 413 -1.28 -34.30 10.78
N ASN A 414 -2.54 -33.86 10.86
CA ASN A 414 -3.11 -33.06 11.96
C ASN A 414 -2.27 -31.82 12.32
N ASN A 415 -1.83 -31.09 11.30
CA ASN A 415 -0.89 -29.98 11.44
C ASN A 415 -1.57 -28.69 11.94
N VAL A 416 -1.02 -28.13 13.02
CA VAL A 416 -1.47 -26.90 13.66
C VAL A 416 -0.28 -26.01 13.99
N LEU A 417 -0.29 -24.77 13.51
CA LEU A 417 0.63 -23.71 13.91
C LEU A 417 -0.11 -22.65 14.74
N THR A 418 0.47 -22.23 15.85
CA THR A 418 -0.09 -21.16 16.70
C THR A 418 0.99 -20.25 17.25
N VAL A 419 0.68 -18.97 17.35
CA VAL A 419 1.43 -18.00 18.15
C VAL A 419 1.32 -18.38 19.62
N THR A 420 2.42 -18.22 20.34
CA THR A 420 2.57 -18.47 21.79
C THR A 420 3.13 -17.22 22.47
N GLU A 421 3.32 -17.25 23.79
CA GLU A 421 3.96 -16.14 24.52
C GLU A 421 5.45 -15.96 24.15
N SER A 422 6.13 -17.04 23.72
CA SER A 422 7.57 -17.10 23.48
C SER A 422 7.97 -17.18 22.00
N GLY A 423 7.01 -17.32 21.09
CA GLY A 423 7.25 -17.42 19.66
C GLY A 423 6.12 -18.16 18.93
N VAL A 424 6.47 -19.09 18.04
CA VAL A 424 5.51 -19.90 17.28
C VAL A 424 5.72 -21.37 17.59
N SER A 425 4.62 -22.11 17.77
CA SER A 425 4.64 -23.56 17.98
C SER A 425 3.92 -24.31 16.86
N ALA A 426 4.40 -25.51 16.57
CA ALA A 426 3.80 -26.48 15.67
C ALA A 426 3.42 -27.74 16.44
N THR A 427 2.22 -28.27 16.17
CA THR A 427 1.79 -29.59 16.61
C THR A 427 1.32 -30.39 15.40
N LEU A 428 1.87 -31.59 15.22
CA LEU A 428 1.53 -32.52 14.13
C LEU A 428 1.81 -33.96 14.58
N ASP A 429 1.36 -34.96 13.82
CA ASP A 429 1.65 -36.35 14.14
C ASP A 429 3.00 -36.81 13.54
N GLY A 430 3.82 -37.50 14.33
CA GLY A 430 4.97 -38.24 13.83
C GLY A 430 4.56 -39.55 13.15
N ALA A 431 5.42 -40.11 12.29
CA ALA A 431 5.13 -41.36 11.58
C ALA A 431 4.97 -42.59 12.49
N ASN A 432 5.34 -42.47 13.77
CA ASN A 432 5.07 -43.45 14.82
C ASN A 432 3.65 -43.32 15.43
N GLY A 433 2.85 -42.34 14.99
CA GLY A 433 1.50 -42.03 15.48
C GLY A 433 1.46 -41.22 16.78
N ALA A 434 2.61 -40.75 17.28
CA ALA A 434 2.67 -39.89 18.46
C ALA A 434 2.62 -38.41 18.05
N PRO A 435 1.90 -37.54 18.79
CA PRO A 435 1.93 -36.11 18.54
C PRO A 435 3.33 -35.55 18.84
N VAL A 436 3.79 -34.66 17.98
CA VAL A 436 5.06 -33.94 18.07
C VAL A 436 4.75 -32.46 18.24
N THR A 437 5.41 -31.83 19.22
CA THR A 437 5.36 -30.37 19.40
C THR A 437 6.76 -29.79 19.27
N VAL A 438 6.89 -28.76 18.43
CA VAL A 438 8.13 -28.01 18.23
C VAL A 438 7.82 -26.53 18.37
N GLU A 439 8.69 -25.79 19.03
CA GLU A 439 8.51 -24.35 19.27
C GLU A 439 9.80 -23.61 18.92
N THR A 440 9.66 -22.43 18.33
CA THR A 440 10.79 -21.52 18.08
C THR A 440 11.35 -21.00 19.40
N SER A 441 12.62 -20.59 19.39
CA SER A 441 13.24 -19.92 20.54
C SER A 441 14.04 -18.70 20.10
N ALA A 442 14.48 -17.89 21.05
CA ALA A 442 15.37 -16.75 20.76
C ALA A 442 16.68 -17.18 20.07
N GLU A 443 17.16 -18.40 20.35
CA GLU A 443 18.35 -18.97 19.71
C GLU A 443 18.06 -19.61 18.35
N GLN A 444 16.85 -20.14 18.16
CA GLN A 444 16.37 -20.80 16.95
C GLN A 444 15.04 -20.19 16.49
N PRO A 445 15.07 -18.96 15.95
CA PRO A 445 13.85 -18.21 15.64
C PRO A 445 13.10 -18.74 14.42
N ALA A 446 13.76 -19.49 13.55
CA ALA A 446 13.18 -20.04 12.33
C ALA A 446 13.30 -21.57 12.30
N ILE A 447 12.18 -22.27 12.15
CA ILE A 447 12.12 -23.72 12.19
C ILE A 447 11.28 -24.28 11.03
N GLU A 448 11.69 -25.43 10.47
CA GLU A 448 10.86 -26.29 9.62
C GLU A 448 10.65 -27.66 10.27
N VAL A 449 9.44 -28.21 10.22
CA VAL A 449 9.12 -29.54 10.76
C VAL A 449 8.38 -30.38 9.72
N ALA A 450 8.86 -31.61 9.49
CA ALA A 450 8.18 -32.60 8.66
C ALA A 450 7.74 -33.79 9.52
N GLY A 451 6.46 -34.14 9.44
CA GLY A 451 5.83 -35.24 10.18
C GLY A 451 5.28 -36.34 9.29
N ALA A 452 4.32 -37.10 9.81
CA ALA A 452 3.69 -38.21 9.09
C ALA A 452 2.99 -37.74 7.80
N GLY A 453 3.03 -38.57 6.75
CA GLY A 453 2.20 -38.42 5.55
C GLY A 453 2.67 -37.40 4.52
N THR A 454 3.67 -36.56 4.83
CA THR A 454 4.27 -35.62 3.86
C THR A 454 5.43 -36.25 3.10
N ASP A 455 5.62 -35.85 1.84
CA ASP A 455 6.78 -36.24 1.02
C ASP A 455 8.10 -35.61 1.51
N LEU A 456 8.03 -34.66 2.45
CA LEU A 456 9.19 -34.02 3.07
C LEU A 456 9.83 -34.87 4.18
N LEU A 457 9.17 -35.96 4.60
CA LEU A 457 9.68 -36.85 5.65
C LEU A 457 10.56 -37.97 5.05
N PRO A 458 11.83 -38.12 5.46
CA PRO A 458 12.65 -39.27 5.09
C PRO A 458 12.03 -40.58 5.59
N GLY A 459 12.11 -41.65 4.79
CA GLY A 459 11.36 -42.89 5.05
C GLY A 459 11.70 -43.65 6.34
N ASP A 460 12.84 -43.38 6.98
CA ASP A 460 13.27 -43.96 8.26
C ASP A 460 13.05 -43.03 9.47
N ALA A 461 12.59 -41.80 9.24
CA ALA A 461 12.31 -40.81 10.27
C ALA A 461 10.89 -40.95 10.84
N ALA A 462 10.75 -40.74 12.14
CA ALA A 462 9.48 -40.44 12.79
C ALA A 462 9.05 -38.99 12.51
N TYR A 463 10.00 -38.05 12.61
CA TYR A 463 9.85 -36.65 12.21
C TYR A 463 11.23 -36.01 12.04
N VAL A 464 11.30 -34.89 11.32
CA VAL A 464 12.53 -34.11 11.11
C VAL A 464 12.29 -32.65 11.49
N VAL A 465 13.26 -32.06 12.18
CA VAL A 465 13.27 -30.64 12.54
C VAL A 465 14.51 -29.99 11.93
N LYS A 466 14.31 -28.95 11.12
CA LYS A 466 15.37 -28.03 10.70
C LYS A 466 15.25 -26.75 11.51
N ALA A 467 16.32 -26.30 12.14
CA ALA A 467 16.32 -25.09 12.95
C ALA A 467 17.47 -24.17 12.52
N LEU A 468 17.13 -22.96 12.09
CA LEU A 468 18.09 -21.92 11.75
C LEU A 468 18.32 -21.04 12.98
N SER A 469 19.57 -20.98 13.42
CA SER A 469 19.96 -20.15 14.56
C SER A 469 20.16 -18.68 14.19
N THR A 470 20.17 -17.81 15.20
CA THR A 470 20.51 -16.39 15.02
C THR A 470 21.92 -16.14 14.48
N ASN A 471 22.81 -17.13 14.55
CA ASN A 471 24.16 -17.06 13.99
C ASN A 471 24.24 -17.47 12.52
N GLY A 472 23.12 -17.91 11.93
CA GLY A 472 23.05 -18.42 10.56
C GLY A 472 23.39 -19.90 10.43
N ASP A 473 23.63 -20.62 11.54
CA ASP A 473 23.86 -22.06 11.52
C ASP A 473 22.52 -22.81 11.38
N LEU A 474 22.42 -23.68 10.38
CA LEU A 474 21.26 -24.55 10.15
C LEU A 474 21.52 -25.96 10.71
N PHE A 475 20.68 -26.38 11.65
CA PHE A 475 20.74 -27.71 12.25
C PHE A 475 19.59 -28.57 11.72
N VAL A 476 19.90 -29.78 11.25
CA VAL A 476 18.91 -30.78 10.88
C VAL A 476 18.95 -31.88 11.94
N THR A 477 17.83 -32.05 12.65
CA THR A 477 17.65 -33.11 13.64
C THR A 477 16.63 -34.11 13.12
N THR A 478 17.07 -35.34 12.91
CA THR A 478 16.24 -36.47 12.53
C THR A 478 15.94 -37.30 13.76
N PHE A 479 14.65 -37.51 14.03
CA PHE A 479 14.18 -38.42 15.06
C PHE A 479 13.69 -39.68 14.37
N ALA A 480 14.38 -40.80 14.55
CA ALA A 480 14.10 -42.05 13.86
C ALA A 480 12.93 -42.83 14.50
N LEU A 481 12.35 -43.75 13.74
CA LEU A 481 11.26 -44.63 14.22
C LEU A 481 11.67 -45.54 15.38
N ASP A 482 12.97 -45.86 15.50
CA ASP A 482 13.52 -46.65 16.60
C ASP A 482 13.80 -45.84 17.88
N GLY A 483 13.49 -44.54 17.85
CA GLY A 483 13.71 -43.60 18.95
C GLY A 483 15.12 -43.03 19.02
N SER A 484 16.02 -43.38 18.10
CA SER A 484 17.32 -42.72 17.99
C SER A 484 17.17 -41.29 17.43
N THR A 485 18.14 -40.44 17.76
CA THR A 485 18.16 -39.04 17.32
C THR A 485 19.55 -38.71 16.77
N SER A 486 19.60 -38.06 15.62
CA SER A 486 20.82 -37.55 15.02
C SER A 486 20.66 -36.09 14.67
N THR A 487 21.62 -35.26 15.05
CA THR A 487 21.69 -33.85 14.66
C THR A 487 22.96 -33.61 13.85
N GLU A 488 22.82 -32.94 12.73
CA GLU A 488 23.93 -32.45 11.92
C GLU A 488 23.77 -30.96 11.61
N GLN A 489 24.89 -30.27 11.49
CA GLN A 489 24.92 -28.90 11.00
C GLN A 489 25.15 -28.95 9.49
N VAL A 490 24.32 -28.25 8.73
CA VAL A 490 24.40 -28.17 7.28
C VAL A 490 24.52 -26.72 6.84
N GLU A 491 25.04 -26.49 5.63
CA GLU A 491 25.00 -25.17 5.01
C GLU A 491 23.62 -24.93 4.38
N GLY A 492 23.02 -23.77 4.63
CA GLY A 492 21.73 -23.41 4.02
C GLY A 492 20.98 -22.33 4.79
N THR A 493 19.79 -22.01 4.30
CA THR A 493 18.81 -21.13 4.94
C THR A 493 17.44 -21.80 4.88
N LEU A 494 16.43 -21.19 5.49
CA LEU A 494 15.04 -21.65 5.38
C LEU A 494 14.29 -20.70 4.44
N ALA A 495 13.49 -21.23 3.52
CA ALA A 495 12.77 -20.40 2.54
C ALA A 495 11.85 -19.38 3.22
N SER A 496 11.31 -19.73 4.39
CA SER A 496 10.45 -18.88 5.22
C SER A 496 11.14 -17.64 5.80
N THR A 497 12.46 -17.51 5.69
CA THR A 497 13.20 -16.29 6.07
C THR A 497 13.53 -15.38 4.88
N SER A 498 13.17 -15.77 3.65
CA SER A 498 13.38 -14.98 2.43
C SER A 498 12.19 -14.07 2.11
N THR A 499 12.41 -13.01 1.34
CA THR A 499 11.34 -12.15 0.78
C THR A 499 10.72 -12.74 -0.50
N SER A 500 11.30 -13.79 -1.06
CA SER A 500 10.80 -14.47 -2.27
C SER A 500 9.83 -15.60 -1.93
N PRO A 501 8.67 -15.71 -2.59
CA PRO A 501 7.62 -16.68 -2.25
C PRO A 501 7.85 -18.13 -2.74
N GLU A 502 8.93 -18.40 -3.49
CA GLU A 502 9.24 -19.72 -4.08
C GLU A 502 8.02 -20.41 -4.75
N LEU A 503 7.39 -19.72 -5.70
CA LEU A 503 6.22 -20.27 -6.41
C LEU A 503 6.62 -21.46 -7.29
N SER A 504 5.82 -22.53 -7.23
CA SER A 504 5.93 -23.68 -8.14
C SER A 504 5.65 -23.29 -9.60
N ASP A 505 6.08 -24.12 -10.56
CA ASP A 505 5.87 -23.85 -11.99
C ASP A 505 4.40 -23.53 -12.35
N PRO A 506 3.37 -24.24 -11.83
CA PRO A 506 1.97 -23.92 -12.10
C PRO A 506 1.51 -22.58 -11.49
N LEU A 507 2.11 -22.17 -10.37
CA LEU A 507 1.84 -20.89 -9.72
C LEU A 507 2.80 -19.79 -10.19
N ALA A 508 3.80 -20.07 -11.02
CA ALA A 508 4.76 -19.05 -11.43
C ALA A 508 4.10 -17.91 -12.22
N ALA A 509 4.80 -16.78 -12.35
CA ALA A 509 4.39 -15.72 -13.25
C ALA A 509 4.37 -16.22 -14.72
N THR A 510 3.44 -15.74 -15.52
CA THR A 510 3.34 -16.03 -16.96
C THR A 510 4.27 -15.14 -17.77
N ASP A 511 4.56 -15.49 -19.03
CA ASP A 511 5.51 -14.69 -19.82
C ASP A 511 4.99 -13.29 -20.16
N GLU A 512 3.66 -13.16 -20.27
CA GLU A 512 2.94 -11.90 -20.45
C GLU A 512 1.90 -11.75 -19.35
N VAL A 513 1.45 -10.51 -19.12
CA VAL A 513 0.27 -10.25 -18.27
C VAL A 513 -0.91 -11.04 -18.85
N PRO A 514 -1.58 -11.90 -18.05
CA PRO A 514 -2.66 -12.73 -18.55
C PRO A 514 -3.72 -11.92 -19.31
N GLY A 515 -4.17 -12.43 -20.46
CA GLY A 515 -5.17 -11.76 -21.27
C GLY A 515 -4.74 -10.65 -22.20
N LEU A 516 -3.48 -10.20 -22.12
CA LEU A 516 -2.96 -9.13 -22.95
C LEU A 516 -2.06 -9.68 -24.06
N PRO A 517 -2.00 -8.98 -25.22
CA PRO A 517 -0.94 -9.24 -26.19
C PRO A 517 0.44 -8.90 -25.60
N PRO A 518 1.53 -9.38 -26.24
CA PRO A 518 2.89 -9.13 -25.77
C PRO A 518 3.18 -7.67 -25.47
N GLU A 519 3.97 -7.40 -24.41
CA GLU A 519 4.35 -6.04 -23.99
C GLU A 519 4.83 -5.16 -25.16
N ALA A 520 5.63 -5.72 -26.06
CA ALA A 520 6.17 -5.01 -27.22
C ALA A 520 5.11 -4.54 -28.23
N GLU A 521 3.94 -5.19 -28.30
CA GLU A 521 2.83 -4.79 -29.18
C GLU A 521 1.96 -3.68 -28.56
N ARG A 522 2.08 -3.49 -27.24
CA ARG A 522 1.33 -2.49 -26.46
C ARG A 522 2.12 -1.22 -26.19
N ALA A 523 3.46 -1.30 -26.21
CA ALA A 523 4.34 -0.16 -26.05
C ALA A 523 4.12 0.91 -27.15
N THR A 524 4.31 2.18 -26.80
CA THR A 524 4.28 3.27 -27.78
C THR A 524 5.49 3.17 -28.72
N THR A 525 5.25 2.84 -29.99
CA THR A 525 6.28 2.97 -31.04
C THR A 525 6.37 4.42 -31.50
N THR A 526 6.81 5.34 -30.64
CA THR A 526 7.08 6.71 -31.08
C THR A 526 8.16 7.33 -30.20
N GLU A 527 9.36 7.53 -30.77
CA GLU A 527 10.20 8.66 -30.38
C GLU A 527 9.34 9.93 -30.36
N PRO A 528 9.60 10.87 -29.44
CA PRO A 528 8.76 12.06 -29.25
C PRO A 528 8.79 12.92 -30.50
N THR A 529 7.82 12.73 -31.39
CA THR A 529 7.57 13.67 -32.47
C THR A 529 6.68 14.75 -31.89
N ALA A 530 7.28 15.91 -31.61
CA ALA A 530 6.58 17.12 -31.25
C ALA A 530 5.48 17.40 -32.30
N THR A 531 4.24 17.05 -31.97
CA THR A 531 3.09 17.33 -32.81
C THR A 531 2.53 18.66 -32.35
N THR A 532 2.98 19.73 -33.00
CA THR A 532 2.41 21.07 -32.85
C THR A 532 0.92 21.00 -33.17
N THR A 533 0.08 21.21 -32.17
CA THR A 533 -1.36 21.41 -32.35
C THR A 533 -1.57 22.63 -33.24
N THR A 534 -2.01 22.43 -34.47
CA THR A 534 -2.39 23.53 -35.36
C THR A 534 -3.90 23.67 -35.30
N VAL A 535 -4.36 24.72 -34.60
CA VAL A 535 -5.74 25.20 -34.64
C VAL A 535 -6.05 25.63 -36.08
N VAL A 536 -7.05 24.99 -36.69
CA VAL A 536 -7.55 25.36 -38.01
C VAL A 536 -8.30 26.69 -37.90
N THR A 537 -7.75 27.76 -38.47
CA THR A 537 -8.52 28.95 -38.87
C THR A 537 -8.35 29.14 -40.37
N ALA A 538 -9.46 29.12 -41.08
CA ALA A 538 -9.50 29.27 -42.53
C ALA A 538 -9.21 30.72 -42.96
N THR A 539 -8.24 30.94 -43.85
CA THR A 539 -8.32 31.97 -44.91
C THR A 539 -7.39 31.64 -46.08
N THR A 540 -7.82 32.08 -47.26
CA THR A 540 -7.39 31.79 -48.63
C THR A 540 -6.07 32.40 -49.10
N ALA A 541 -5.42 31.66 -50.02
CA ALA A 541 -4.76 32.07 -51.28
C ALA A 541 -3.23 32.34 -51.35
N ALA A 542 -2.63 31.52 -52.25
CA ALA A 542 -1.64 31.80 -53.30
C ALA A 542 -0.14 31.89 -52.98
N GLY A 543 0.66 31.07 -53.70
CA GLY A 543 2.04 31.43 -54.09
C GLY A 543 3.10 30.33 -54.09
N ASP A 544 3.18 29.59 -55.20
CA ASP A 544 4.39 29.11 -55.91
C ASP A 544 5.50 28.22 -55.27
N SER A 545 5.60 27.02 -55.85
CA SER A 545 6.74 26.38 -56.56
C SER A 545 8.16 26.17 -55.98
N GLN A 546 8.63 24.94 -56.32
CA GLN A 546 10.02 24.46 -56.58
C GLN A 546 10.90 24.08 -55.37
N THR A 547 11.79 23.08 -55.36
CA THR A 547 12.06 21.77 -56.02
C THR A 547 13.41 21.29 -55.44
N ASP A 548 13.59 19.97 -55.27
CA ASP A 548 14.87 19.23 -55.26
C ASP A 548 15.86 19.49 -54.09
N THR A 549 16.72 18.59 -53.60
CA THR A 549 17.29 17.29 -53.99
C THR A 549 17.78 16.59 -52.70
N GLY A 550 17.91 15.26 -52.69
CA GLY A 550 18.39 14.52 -51.52
C GLY A 550 19.91 14.49 -51.30
N ASN A 551 20.37 13.98 -50.16
CA ASN A 551 21.49 13.02 -50.10
C ASN A 551 21.72 12.37 -48.73
N ALA A 552 22.05 11.07 -48.81
CA ALA A 552 22.99 10.25 -48.04
C ALA A 552 23.11 10.34 -46.50
N THR A 553 22.77 9.18 -45.91
CA THR A 553 23.16 8.58 -44.63
C THR A 553 24.66 8.66 -44.31
N THR A 554 25.01 8.96 -43.05
CA THR A 554 26.30 8.56 -42.46
C THR A 554 26.08 8.14 -41.01
N ARG A 555 26.43 6.88 -40.69
CA ARG A 555 26.28 6.24 -39.38
C ARG A 555 27.64 6.29 -38.67
N THR A 556 27.73 6.94 -37.51
CA THR A 556 28.95 7.00 -36.70
C THR A 556 28.75 6.18 -35.42
N THR A 557 29.51 5.10 -35.29
CA THR A 557 29.53 4.20 -34.14
C THR A 557 30.40 4.80 -33.03
N VAL A 558 29.87 4.95 -31.81
CA VAL A 558 30.64 5.36 -30.62
C VAL A 558 30.78 4.17 -29.67
N LYS A 559 32.01 3.96 -29.19
CA LYS A 559 32.47 2.88 -28.30
C LYS A 559 32.11 3.16 -26.82
N PRO A 560 31.86 2.15 -25.96
CA PRO A 560 31.41 2.35 -24.59
C PRO A 560 32.49 2.96 -23.70
N ARG A 561 32.07 3.86 -22.79
CA ARG A 561 32.89 4.49 -21.74
C ARG A 561 32.72 3.71 -20.44
N THR A 562 33.84 3.39 -19.80
CA THR A 562 33.97 2.68 -18.53
C THR A 562 33.31 3.44 -17.37
N THR A 563 32.47 2.76 -16.60
CA THR A 563 31.80 3.28 -15.39
C THR A 563 32.73 3.13 -14.18
N THR A 564 32.94 4.22 -13.45
CA THR A 564 33.60 4.20 -12.13
C THR A 564 32.52 4.28 -11.06
N THR A 565 32.48 3.31 -10.17
CA THR A 565 31.56 3.22 -9.02
C THR A 565 31.85 4.35 -8.03
N THR A 566 30.88 5.22 -7.78
CA THR A 566 30.83 6.08 -6.59
C THR A 566 29.77 5.56 -5.63
N THR A 567 30.17 5.36 -4.38
CA THR A 567 29.33 4.91 -3.26
C THR A 567 28.10 5.82 -3.08
N PRO A 568 26.90 5.27 -2.76
CA PRO A 568 25.70 6.07 -2.56
C PRO A 568 25.86 6.99 -1.35
N LYS A 569 25.55 8.27 -1.53
CA LYS A 569 25.47 9.26 -0.45
C LYS A 569 24.04 9.22 0.10
N THR A 570 23.90 8.89 1.38
CA THR A 570 22.64 8.87 2.12
C THR A 570 21.83 10.14 1.87
N ALA A 571 20.61 10.03 1.33
CA ALA A 571 19.70 11.15 1.19
C ALA A 571 19.12 11.51 2.56
N SER A 572 19.62 12.57 3.19
CA SER A 572 19.04 13.12 4.42
C SER A 572 17.75 13.87 4.11
N ARG A 573 16.63 13.42 4.68
CA ARG A 573 15.32 14.08 4.64
C ARG A 573 15.40 15.46 5.30
N THR A 574 15.04 16.52 4.58
CA THR A 574 15.22 17.92 5.02
C THR A 574 14.01 18.53 5.72
N SER A 575 12.81 17.95 5.62
CA SER A 575 11.61 18.39 6.33
C SER A 575 11.00 17.28 7.20
N VAL A 576 10.33 17.72 8.27
CA VAL A 576 9.62 16.90 9.26
C VAL A 576 8.26 17.53 9.54
N THR A 577 7.27 16.67 9.72
CA THR A 577 5.90 17.05 10.06
C THR A 577 5.62 16.74 11.53
N ILE A 578 4.85 17.60 12.17
CA ILE A 578 4.37 17.38 13.53
C ILE A 578 2.88 17.55 13.55
N ASP A 579 2.17 16.49 13.95
CA ASP A 579 0.72 16.43 13.97
C ASP A 579 0.16 16.12 15.37
N MET A 580 -1.16 16.04 15.45
CA MET A 580 -1.90 15.78 16.68
C MET A 580 -2.64 14.44 16.57
N ASN A 581 -2.65 13.66 17.65
CA ASN A 581 -3.50 12.49 17.82
C ASN A 581 -4.45 12.70 19.02
N LEU A 582 -5.75 12.48 18.78
CA LEU A 582 -6.82 12.64 19.78
C LEU A 582 -7.60 11.34 20.02
N ASP A 583 -7.05 10.18 19.67
CA ASP A 583 -7.75 8.89 19.79
C ASP A 583 -8.11 8.55 21.25
N GLU A 584 -7.33 9.06 22.20
CA GLU A 584 -7.58 8.95 23.64
C GLU A 584 -8.30 10.18 24.24
N TRP A 585 -8.80 11.11 23.40
CA TRP A 585 -9.59 12.25 23.86
C TRP A 585 -11.03 11.84 24.11
N GLY A 586 -11.33 11.41 25.34
CA GLY A 586 -12.62 10.83 25.71
C GLY A 586 -13.83 11.79 25.71
N PHE A 587 -13.63 13.08 25.42
CA PHE A 587 -14.71 14.08 25.39
C PHE A 587 -15.36 14.17 24.01
N GLY A 588 -16.67 14.01 23.96
CA GLY A 588 -17.42 14.17 22.71
C GLY A 588 -17.38 15.60 22.15
N PRO A 589 -17.78 15.80 20.88
CA PRO A 589 -17.71 17.11 20.21
C PRO A 589 -18.55 18.22 20.86
N ALA A 590 -19.59 17.85 21.61
CA ALA A 590 -20.47 18.79 22.33
C ALA A 590 -20.04 19.06 23.78
N ASP A 591 -18.98 18.41 24.26
CA ASP A 591 -18.48 18.61 25.62
C ASP A 591 -17.82 19.99 25.75
N PRO A 592 -18.08 20.76 26.83
CA PRO A 592 -17.39 22.02 27.11
C PRO A 592 -15.86 21.92 27.11
N ALA A 593 -15.28 20.75 27.39
CA ALA A 593 -13.84 20.50 27.30
C ALA A 593 -13.31 20.42 25.86
N SER A 594 -14.18 20.19 24.88
CA SER A 594 -13.82 20.03 23.47
C SER A 594 -13.84 21.34 22.67
N SER A 595 -14.10 22.49 23.30
CA SER A 595 -14.08 23.80 22.63
C SER A 595 -13.81 24.99 23.58
N GLY A 596 -13.42 26.14 23.03
CA GLY A 596 -13.20 27.37 23.80
C GLY A 596 -11.83 27.49 24.48
N PHE A 597 -10.95 26.50 24.27
CA PHE A 597 -9.55 26.54 24.67
C PHE A 597 -8.69 27.27 23.62
N SER A 598 -7.42 27.49 23.93
CA SER A 598 -6.42 27.98 22.97
C SER A 598 -5.29 26.96 22.88
N ALA A 599 -5.11 26.36 21.72
CA ALA A 599 -4.02 25.46 21.40
C ALA A 599 -3.12 26.07 20.31
N THR A 600 -1.81 25.89 20.44
CA THR A 600 -0.82 26.38 19.48
C THR A 600 0.29 25.35 19.37
N LEU A 601 0.62 24.99 18.13
CA LEU A 601 1.74 24.13 17.77
C LEU A 601 2.72 24.97 16.97
N GLU A 602 3.97 25.02 17.41
CA GLU A 602 5.02 25.82 16.78
C GLU A 602 6.28 24.98 16.58
N ILE A 603 6.94 25.15 15.44
CA ILE A 603 8.27 24.59 15.18
C ILE A 603 9.28 25.75 15.00
N SER A 604 10.42 25.68 15.69
CA SER A 604 11.34 26.81 15.95
C SER A 604 12.02 27.40 14.70
N ALA A 605 11.78 26.84 13.51
CA ALA A 605 12.27 27.31 12.23
C ALA A 605 11.21 27.23 11.10
N GLY A 606 9.91 27.09 11.43
CA GLY A 606 8.86 26.80 10.45
C GLY A 606 7.51 27.45 10.76
N THR A 607 6.43 26.78 10.37
CA THR A 607 5.05 27.26 10.50
C THR A 607 4.53 27.08 11.93
N SER A 608 3.51 27.86 12.28
CA SER A 608 2.71 27.62 13.48
C SER A 608 1.26 27.42 13.07
N ASP A 609 0.59 26.56 13.83
CA ASP A 609 -0.85 26.35 13.70
C ASP A 609 -1.53 26.61 15.05
N SER A 610 -2.80 27.00 15.02
CA SER A 610 -3.56 27.32 16.23
C SER A 610 -5.00 26.86 16.12
N CYS A 611 -5.51 26.26 17.19
CA CYS A 611 -6.85 25.69 17.26
C CYS A 611 -7.55 26.07 18.56
N SER A 612 -8.89 26.05 18.53
CA SER A 612 -9.74 26.35 19.69
C SER A 612 -10.85 25.33 19.94
N SER A 613 -10.82 24.20 19.23
CA SER A 613 -11.74 23.06 19.42
C SER A 613 -11.05 21.74 19.09
N ALA A 614 -11.57 20.64 19.64
CA ALA A 614 -11.05 19.29 19.42
C ALA A 614 -11.13 18.88 17.94
N ALA A 615 -12.20 19.23 17.25
CA ALA A 615 -12.35 19.00 15.80
C ALA A 615 -11.28 19.73 14.95
N CYS A 616 -10.81 20.90 15.41
CA CYS A 616 -9.69 21.59 14.77
C CYS A 616 -8.36 20.88 15.08
N LEU A 617 -8.19 20.38 16.31
CA LEU A 617 -6.98 19.66 16.70
C LEU A 617 -6.75 18.40 15.86
N GLU A 618 -7.79 17.69 15.42
CA GLU A 618 -7.68 16.49 14.56
C GLU A 618 -7.01 16.77 13.20
N GLY A 619 -7.02 18.02 12.74
CA GLY A 619 -6.38 18.44 11.49
C GLY A 619 -5.15 19.32 11.68
N MET A 620 -4.71 19.55 12.92
CA MET A 620 -3.65 20.48 13.26
C MET A 620 -2.28 19.87 12.98
N PHE A 621 -1.46 20.55 12.17
CA PHE A 621 -0.08 20.14 11.92
C PHE A 621 0.84 21.31 11.61
N VAL A 622 2.14 21.12 11.80
CA VAL A 622 3.18 22.04 11.33
C VAL A 622 4.28 21.27 10.60
N GLU A 623 4.96 21.93 9.67
CA GLU A 623 6.10 21.36 8.95
C GLU A 623 7.32 22.27 9.12
N GLY A 624 8.50 21.67 9.27
CA GLY A 624 9.74 22.43 9.35
C GLY A 624 10.98 21.59 9.12
N VAL A 625 12.15 22.21 9.27
CA VAL A 625 13.44 21.56 9.00
C VAL A 625 13.77 20.54 10.09
N SER A 626 14.31 19.37 9.76
CA SER A 626 14.78 18.41 10.77
C SER A 626 16.03 18.94 11.52
N SER A 627 16.17 18.56 12.80
CA SER A 627 17.44 18.70 13.52
C SER A 627 18.52 17.88 12.82
N GLY A 628 19.66 18.49 12.54
CA GLY A 628 20.75 17.83 11.82
C GLY A 628 21.82 18.80 11.36
N THR A 629 22.76 18.35 10.53
CA THR A 629 23.75 19.23 9.90
C THR A 629 23.28 19.54 8.49
N ASP A 630 23.05 20.82 8.18
CA ASP A 630 22.66 21.28 6.85
C ASP A 630 23.69 20.78 5.81
N PRO A 631 23.27 19.93 4.86
CA PRO A 631 24.20 19.32 3.90
C PRO A 631 24.75 20.31 2.87
N ALA A 632 24.13 21.48 2.69
CA ALA A 632 24.58 22.54 1.79
C ALA A 632 25.58 23.49 2.47
N THR A 633 25.39 23.79 3.76
CA THR A 633 26.22 24.77 4.49
C THR A 633 27.14 24.17 5.55
N GLY A 634 26.96 22.89 5.91
CA GLY A 634 27.72 22.19 6.94
C GLY A 634 27.41 22.63 8.38
N ARG A 635 26.34 23.42 8.59
CA ARG A 635 26.00 23.99 9.89
C ARG A 635 25.00 23.10 10.64
N SER A 636 25.24 22.84 11.92
CA SER A 636 24.25 22.16 12.77
C SER A 636 23.03 23.06 13.02
N VAL A 637 21.86 22.52 12.71
CA VAL A 637 20.53 23.08 12.95
C VAL A 637 19.88 22.26 14.05
N THR A 638 19.31 22.95 15.05
CA THR A 638 18.49 22.32 16.09
C THR A 638 17.06 22.82 15.92
N THR A 639 16.16 21.90 15.62
CA THR A 639 14.74 22.17 15.49
C THR A 639 13.99 21.68 16.71
N THR A 640 13.25 22.59 17.31
CA THR A 640 12.44 22.38 18.50
C THR A 640 10.98 22.57 18.14
N ALA A 641 10.11 21.69 18.62
CA ALA A 641 8.68 21.84 18.50
C ALA A 641 8.05 22.07 19.87
N THR A 642 7.09 22.98 19.95
CA THR A 642 6.39 23.31 21.19
C THR A 642 4.90 23.28 20.96
N PHE A 643 4.20 22.50 21.77
CA PHE A 643 2.77 22.50 21.86
C PHE A 643 2.34 23.19 23.14
N THR A 644 1.41 24.13 23.04
CA THR A 644 0.81 24.81 24.19
C THR A 644 -0.70 24.74 24.08
N MET A 645 -1.37 24.28 25.13
CA MET A 645 -2.83 24.26 25.22
C MET A 645 -3.28 24.82 26.55
N ARG A 646 -4.25 25.74 26.53
CA ARG A 646 -4.69 26.52 27.70
C ARG A 646 -6.20 26.68 27.72
N SER A 647 -6.74 26.95 28.91
CA SER A 647 -8.15 27.25 29.14
C SER A 647 -9.09 26.06 28.89
N VAL A 648 -8.60 24.82 29.02
CA VAL A 648 -9.43 23.62 28.94
C VAL A 648 -10.22 23.47 30.25
N VAL A 649 -11.52 23.24 30.19
CA VAL A 649 -12.37 23.22 31.42
C VAL A 649 -12.31 21.89 32.19
N SER A 650 -11.61 20.89 31.66
CA SER A 650 -11.42 19.55 32.26
C SER A 650 -9.94 19.16 32.30
N PRO A 651 -9.53 18.26 33.23
CA PRO A 651 -8.18 17.70 33.23
C PRO A 651 -7.86 17.00 31.93
N PHE A 652 -6.61 17.08 31.50
CA PHE A 652 -6.10 16.32 30.36
C PHE A 652 -4.59 16.09 30.52
N SER A 653 -4.00 15.27 29.66
CA SER A 653 -2.56 15.09 29.54
C SER A 653 -2.13 15.15 28.08
N ALA A 654 -0.87 15.53 27.85
CA ALA A 654 -0.24 15.48 26.54
C ALA A 654 1.05 14.67 26.58
N ARG A 655 1.40 14.05 25.45
CA ARG A 655 2.70 13.45 25.19
C ARG A 655 3.27 14.06 23.92
N CYS A 656 4.33 14.85 24.06
CA CYS A 656 5.02 15.44 22.92
C CYS A 656 6.04 14.44 22.34
N GLY A 657 5.80 13.97 21.12
CA GLY A 657 6.63 13.02 20.39
C GLY A 657 6.32 11.57 20.74
N THR A 658 6.61 10.66 19.81
CA THR A 658 6.21 9.25 19.89
C THR A 658 6.79 8.53 21.11
N ASN A 659 7.97 8.97 21.56
CA ASN A 659 8.67 8.43 22.73
C ASN A 659 8.62 9.35 23.97
N GLY A 660 7.79 10.40 23.95
CA GLY A 660 7.64 11.33 25.07
C GLY A 660 7.04 10.66 26.31
N SER A 661 7.24 11.23 27.48
CA SER A 661 6.45 10.87 28.67
C SER A 661 5.15 11.67 28.72
N TRP A 662 4.07 11.05 29.20
CA TRP A 662 2.81 11.76 29.45
C TRP A 662 2.99 12.84 30.53
N GLN A 663 2.51 14.05 30.23
CA GLN A 663 2.53 15.19 31.13
C GLN A 663 1.10 15.64 31.41
N SER A 664 0.72 15.68 32.69
CA SER A 664 -0.61 16.13 33.10
C SER A 664 -0.71 17.65 33.08
N ALA A 665 -1.85 18.16 32.60
CA ALA A 665 -2.16 19.57 32.59
C ALA A 665 -2.28 20.15 34.01
N THR A 666 -1.78 21.36 34.19
CA THR A 666 -1.82 22.05 35.49
C THR A 666 -3.08 22.90 35.58
N ALA A 667 -3.80 22.80 36.70
CA ALA A 667 -4.99 23.61 36.96
C ALA A 667 -4.59 25.04 37.38
N THR A 668 -5.18 26.06 36.75
CA THR A 668 -5.04 27.48 37.11
C THR A 668 -6.36 28.21 36.86
N GLY A 669 -6.91 28.86 37.88
CA GLY A 669 -8.12 29.69 37.74
C GLY A 669 -9.37 28.93 37.29
N GLY A 670 -9.48 27.63 37.60
CA GLY A 670 -10.63 26.80 37.20
C GLY A 670 -10.52 26.17 35.79
N THR A 671 -9.39 26.33 35.11
CA THR A 671 -9.09 25.69 33.83
C THR A 671 -7.73 25.00 33.86
N TYR A 672 -7.47 24.14 32.90
CA TYR A 672 -6.26 23.35 32.77
C TYR A 672 -5.44 23.84 31.56
N GLY A 673 -4.12 23.79 31.71
CA GLY A 673 -3.21 24.06 30.61
C GLY A 673 -1.88 23.34 30.75
N LEU A 674 -1.23 23.10 29.62
CA LEU A 674 0.12 22.54 29.55
C LEU A 674 0.90 23.15 28.39
N THR A 675 2.22 23.10 28.51
CA THR A 675 3.15 23.30 27.41
C THR A 675 4.12 22.13 27.43
N CYS A 676 4.27 21.43 26.31
CA CYS A 676 5.28 20.40 26.14
C CYS A 676 6.16 20.70 24.91
N THR A 677 7.41 20.27 24.96
CA THR A 677 8.43 20.63 23.97
C THR A 677 9.24 19.41 23.55
N ILE A 678 9.43 19.23 22.24
CA ILE A 678 10.37 18.29 21.64
C ILE A 678 11.65 19.08 21.30
N SER A 679 12.71 18.89 22.09
CA SER A 679 13.93 19.70 21.99
C SER A 679 14.72 19.50 20.69
N SER A 680 14.61 18.33 20.05
CA SER A 680 15.30 18.00 18.81
C SER A 680 14.44 17.09 17.94
N VAL A 681 13.79 17.65 16.92
CA VAL A 681 12.91 16.92 16.00
C VAL A 681 13.73 16.35 14.85
N THR A 682 14.00 15.05 14.84
CA THR A 682 14.85 14.40 13.82
C THR A 682 14.06 13.57 12.80
N ARG A 683 12.75 13.42 13.01
CA ARG A 683 11.80 12.66 12.20
C ARG A 683 10.40 13.27 12.39
N ASP A 684 9.41 12.76 11.66
CA ASP A 684 8.01 13.12 11.90
C ASP A 684 7.62 12.73 13.34
N GLU A 685 6.90 13.60 14.03
CA GLU A 685 6.53 13.41 15.45
C GLU A 685 5.04 13.67 15.65
N THR A 686 4.42 12.98 16.60
CA THR A 686 3.00 13.18 16.92
C THR A 686 2.85 13.65 18.37
N ILE A 687 1.95 14.60 18.59
CA ILE A 687 1.52 15.02 19.93
C ILE A 687 0.22 14.32 20.26
N TYR A 688 0.28 13.47 21.28
CA TYR A 688 -0.88 12.70 21.73
C TYR A 688 -1.59 13.46 22.85
N LEU A 689 -2.91 13.53 22.77
CA LEU A 689 -3.77 14.07 23.82
C LEU A 689 -4.67 12.98 24.37
N ARG A 690 -4.85 13.00 25.68
CA ARG A 690 -5.83 12.17 26.37
C ARG A 690 -6.51 12.93 27.48
N ALA A 691 -7.74 12.59 27.79
CA ALA A 691 -8.49 13.21 28.87
C ALA A 691 -9.41 12.24 29.62
#